data_AF-A0AAN6IL80-F1
#
_entry.id   AF-A0AAN6IL80-F1
#
_cell.length_a   1.000
_cell.length_b   1.000
_cell.length_c   1.000
_cell.angle_alpha   90.00
_cell.angle_beta   90.00
_cell.angle_gamma   90.00
#
_symmetry.space_group_name_H-M   'P 1'
#
loop_
_entity.id
_entity.type
_entity.pdbx_description
1 polymer ?
#
loop_
_entity_poly.entity_id
_entity_poly.type
_entity_poly.pdbx_seq_one_letter_code
_entity_poly.pdbx_strand_id
1 'polypeptide(L)'
;MCRPIRTLTEARGHNVQNHSLACFGGAGGQHACAVAANLGIRRVFVHRLASVLSAYGLGLSEVVHEEQSPAAAIWSNEAQQPLLARLEKLSRVGCRKLISQGFLDSQIRVQRFLNMRYDGTDTSIMVPESTIGDYQLRFESMHQREFGFVLRNRRIIVDDLRARVTGTLSKVKAGQVYDELKSLQRRELCEPNTHPAFVDTVSVYFQGGYRPTAVLKLGLLNPGDVVRGPAIVLDCNSTVLVEPNWVATVTSTQLVLDNTPVTTLDVSTHHISTEIDPIHLSVLANRFMSIAEQMGRTLEKTSVSTNIKERLDFSCALFDQHGNLVANAPHIPVHLGSMSHAVKFQLDRFSEDLQEGDVILVNHPQAGGTHLPDITIISPVFHDSRIIFFVASRGHHADIGGISPGSMPPNSRELFQEGASSMGMKIVDRGEFQEEAVRHMLLEEPAQYPECSGTRNYRDVLSDLKAQIAANHRGIALLSQLCAEYGLEVVQEYMAHIQHTAEAAVRLLLKETRVKHPTGQLSGHDFMDDGSKISLHVDISEDGSALFDFTGTSPEIYGNTNAPPSVTHSAIIYCLRCMVQSDLPLNQGCLAPVRVVIPENSFLSPSSTAAVVGGNVLTSQRLCDVILATFGVAAASQGCMNNLTFGIPAIEEGGMRYEGWGYYETIA
;
A
#
# COMPACT_ATOMS: atom_id res chain seq x y z
N MET A 1 18.92 -8.21 18.06
CA MET A 1 19.07 -6.88 17.42
C MET A 1 18.84 -6.91 15.91
N CYS A 2 19.37 -7.89 15.17
CA CYS A 2 19.25 -7.93 13.71
C CYS A 2 17.83 -8.15 13.17
N ARG A 3 17.02 -9.01 13.82
CA ARG A 3 15.67 -9.38 13.33
C ARG A 3 14.75 -8.15 13.15
N PRO A 4 14.54 -7.24 14.12
CA PRO A 4 13.73 -6.05 13.91
C PRO A 4 14.24 -5.11 12.81
N ILE A 5 15.57 -4.95 12.69
CA ILE A 5 16.17 -4.11 11.63
C ILE A 5 15.87 -4.73 10.27
N ARG A 6 16.11 -6.04 10.13
CA ARG A 6 15.82 -6.80 8.91
C ARG A 6 14.34 -6.72 8.55
N THR A 7 13.45 -7.08 9.46
CA THR A 7 12.01 -7.06 9.25
C THR A 7 11.51 -5.67 8.85
N LEU A 8 11.92 -4.59 9.52
CA LEU A 8 11.44 -3.24 9.19
C LEU A 8 11.96 -2.74 7.84
N THR A 9 13.21 -3.08 7.49
CA THR A 9 13.81 -2.68 6.21
C THR A 9 13.25 -3.49 5.05
N GLU A 10 13.11 -4.82 5.21
CA GLU A 10 12.55 -5.73 4.22
C GLU A 10 11.03 -5.58 4.06
N ALA A 11 10.27 -5.25 5.11
CA ALA A 11 8.84 -4.93 5.00
C ALA A 11 8.58 -3.62 4.24
N ARG A 12 9.60 -2.75 4.15
CA ARG A 12 9.62 -1.60 3.24
C ARG A 12 10.20 -1.97 1.86
N GLY A 13 10.51 -3.24 1.67
CA GLY A 13 11.03 -3.86 0.47
C GLY A 13 12.50 -3.58 0.15
N HIS A 14 13.25 -3.00 1.08
CA HIS A 14 14.65 -2.66 0.83
C HIS A 14 15.58 -3.83 1.17
N ASN A 15 16.60 -4.07 0.35
CA ASN A 15 17.70 -4.96 0.73
C ASN A 15 18.57 -4.29 1.82
N VAL A 16 18.65 -4.93 2.98
CA VAL A 16 19.41 -4.44 4.13
C VAL A 16 20.89 -4.23 3.81
N GLN A 17 21.49 -5.05 2.96
CA GLN A 17 22.93 -5.01 2.64
C GLN A 17 23.33 -3.72 1.90
N ASN A 18 22.40 -3.08 1.20
CA ASN A 18 22.63 -1.84 0.45
C ASN A 18 22.68 -0.59 1.35
N HIS A 19 22.44 -0.75 2.66
CA HIS A 19 22.37 0.36 3.60
C HIS A 19 23.67 0.50 4.40
N SER A 20 23.89 1.68 4.97
CA SER A 20 24.86 1.88 6.04
C SER A 20 24.16 1.87 7.40
N LEU A 21 24.80 1.28 8.40
CA LEU A 21 24.25 1.25 9.76
C LEU A 21 24.67 2.51 10.52
N ALA A 22 23.72 3.40 10.84
CA ALA A 22 23.95 4.49 11.77
C ALA A 22 23.78 3.97 13.21
N CYS A 23 24.86 3.95 13.98
CA CYS A 23 24.88 3.39 15.32
C CYS A 23 25.14 4.49 16.36
N PHE A 24 24.29 4.54 17.40
CA PHE A 24 24.36 5.53 18.48
C PHE A 24 23.86 4.94 19.80
N GLY A 25 23.87 5.73 20.88
CA GLY A 25 23.66 5.30 22.26
C GLY A 25 24.96 4.82 22.91
N GLY A 26 25.01 4.82 24.25
CA GLY A 26 26.25 4.52 25.00
C GLY A 26 26.81 3.12 24.73
N ALA A 27 25.94 2.13 24.48
CA ALA A 27 26.30 0.74 24.20
C ALA A 27 26.30 0.38 22.70
N GLY A 28 25.84 1.28 21.81
CA GLY A 28 25.66 0.94 20.38
C GLY A 28 26.96 0.48 19.72
N GLY A 29 28.05 1.23 19.93
CA GLY A 29 29.36 0.95 19.36
C GLY A 29 29.98 -0.40 19.77
N GLN A 30 29.50 -1.03 20.85
CA GLN A 30 30.02 -2.30 21.34
C GLN A 30 29.60 -3.48 20.45
N HIS A 31 28.45 -3.38 19.78
CA HIS A 31 27.87 -4.45 18.97
C HIS A 31 27.74 -4.09 17.48
N ALA A 32 28.22 -2.91 17.09
CA ALA A 32 27.97 -2.36 15.77
C ALA A 32 28.52 -3.22 14.63
N CYS A 33 29.76 -3.70 14.77
CA CYS A 33 30.43 -4.59 13.80
C CYS A 33 29.66 -5.92 13.65
N ALA A 34 29.38 -6.63 14.76
CA ALA A 34 28.63 -7.88 14.76
C ALA A 34 27.20 -7.73 14.19
N VAL A 35 26.48 -6.66 14.52
CA VAL A 35 25.13 -6.41 13.97
C VAL A 35 25.20 -6.15 12.47
N ALA A 36 26.12 -5.30 12.02
CA ALA A 36 26.30 -5.01 10.61
C ALA A 36 26.70 -6.25 9.81
N ALA A 37 27.64 -7.06 10.32
CA ALA A 37 28.08 -8.31 9.70
C ALA A 37 26.90 -9.31 9.54
N ASN A 38 26.09 -9.51 10.58
CA ASN A 38 24.91 -10.38 10.52
C ASN A 38 23.80 -9.87 9.58
N LEU A 39 23.81 -8.57 9.27
CA LEU A 39 22.90 -7.95 8.32
C LEU A 39 23.48 -7.84 6.91
N GLY A 40 24.75 -8.23 6.71
CA GLY A 40 25.48 -8.05 5.46
C GLY A 40 25.78 -6.58 5.11
N ILE A 41 25.67 -5.67 6.08
CA ILE A 41 26.00 -4.25 5.94
C ILE A 41 27.52 -4.08 5.99
N ARG A 42 28.07 -3.35 5.00
CA ARG A 42 29.52 -3.15 4.87
C ARG A 42 30.08 -1.96 5.64
N ARG A 43 29.23 -0.98 5.97
CA ARG A 43 29.64 0.28 6.58
C ARG A 43 28.79 0.65 7.78
N VAL A 44 29.44 1.06 8.86
CA VAL A 44 28.80 1.63 10.05
C VAL A 44 29.32 3.04 10.31
N PHE A 45 28.40 3.94 10.67
CA PHE A 45 28.72 5.27 11.17
C PHE A 45 28.46 5.34 12.67
N VAL A 46 29.48 5.73 13.45
CA VAL A 46 29.36 6.02 14.88
C VAL A 46 29.71 7.49 15.10
N HIS A 47 28.74 8.32 15.46
CA HIS A 47 29.00 9.74 15.72
C HIS A 47 29.85 9.92 16.98
N ARG A 48 30.74 10.93 17.05
CA ARG A 48 31.54 11.23 18.25
C ARG A 48 30.67 11.52 19.48
N LEU A 49 29.46 12.05 19.26
CA LEU A 49 28.43 12.27 20.28
C LEU A 49 27.42 11.12 20.39
N ALA A 50 27.78 9.89 20.00
CA ALA A 50 26.86 8.75 19.92
C ALA A 50 26.01 8.57 21.19
N SER A 51 26.61 8.68 22.38
CA SER A 51 25.92 8.49 23.66
C SER A 51 24.83 9.52 23.96
N VAL A 52 24.91 10.72 23.37
CA VAL A 52 23.99 11.85 23.59
C VAL A 52 23.41 12.36 22.26
N LEU A 53 23.43 11.53 21.21
CA LEU A 53 23.10 11.95 19.85
C LEU A 53 21.65 12.47 19.73
N SER A 54 20.74 11.92 20.53
CA SER A 54 19.36 12.42 20.61
C SER A 54 19.28 13.84 21.17
N ALA A 55 20.03 14.16 22.24
CA ALA A 55 20.08 15.51 22.80
C ALA A 55 20.77 16.50 21.84
N TYR A 56 21.82 16.06 21.16
CA TYR A 56 22.46 16.83 20.10
C TYR A 56 21.49 17.12 18.94
N GLY A 57 20.71 16.13 18.52
CA GLY A 57 19.67 16.29 17.49
C GLY A 57 18.59 17.30 17.87
N LEU A 58 18.16 17.33 19.15
CA LEU A 58 17.25 18.37 19.66
C LEU A 58 17.87 19.77 19.54
N GLY A 59 19.15 19.92 19.88
CA GLY A 59 19.88 21.18 19.74
C GLY A 59 20.10 21.65 18.30
N LEU A 60 20.12 20.71 17.34
CA LEU A 60 20.21 21.01 15.90
C LEU A 60 18.85 21.23 15.23
N SER A 61 17.75 20.93 15.92
CA SER A 61 16.42 21.02 15.34
C SER A 61 16.10 22.45 14.91
N GLU A 62 15.48 22.60 13.74
CA GLU A 62 15.02 23.89 13.28
C GLU A 62 13.82 24.35 14.13
N VAL A 63 13.80 25.61 14.54
CA VAL A 63 12.64 26.19 15.22
C VAL A 63 11.64 26.61 14.16
N VAL A 64 10.47 25.97 14.14
CA VAL A 64 9.42 26.24 13.15
C VAL A 64 8.27 26.99 13.82
N HIS A 65 7.86 28.11 13.21
CA HIS A 65 6.67 28.87 13.56
C HIS A 65 5.76 28.99 12.35
N GLU A 66 4.48 28.64 12.49
CA GLU A 66 3.49 28.74 11.41
C GLU A 66 2.44 29.81 11.73
N GLU A 67 2.14 30.64 10.72
CA GLU A 67 1.03 31.60 10.74
C GLU A 67 0.04 31.22 9.63
N GLN A 68 -1.26 31.20 9.95
CA GLN A 68 -2.31 30.79 9.03
C GLN A 68 -3.51 31.75 9.07
N SER A 69 -4.19 31.96 7.93
CA SER A 69 -5.39 32.81 7.86
C SER A 69 -6.39 32.28 6.82
N PRO A 70 -7.68 32.15 7.15
CA PRO A 70 -8.71 31.69 6.22
C PRO A 70 -8.93 32.69 5.09
N ALA A 71 -9.09 32.20 3.87
CA ALA A 71 -9.33 33.01 2.67
C ALA A 71 -10.74 32.81 2.10
N ALA A 72 -11.18 31.56 1.94
CA ALA A 72 -12.44 31.17 1.30
C ALA A 72 -12.72 31.96 0.00
N ALA A 73 -11.70 32.08 -0.87
CA ALA A 73 -11.75 32.90 -2.07
C ALA A 73 -11.61 32.05 -3.33
N ILE A 74 -12.28 32.43 -4.42
CA ILE A 74 -12.05 31.82 -5.73
C ILE A 74 -10.72 32.35 -6.27
N TRP A 75 -9.83 31.45 -6.71
CA TRP A 75 -8.60 31.83 -7.39
C TRP A 75 -8.93 32.44 -8.76
N SER A 76 -8.72 33.75 -8.88
CA SER A 76 -8.94 34.53 -10.11
C SER A 76 -7.92 35.66 -10.20
N ASN A 77 -7.76 36.27 -11.37
CA ASN A 77 -6.83 37.39 -11.58
C ASN A 77 -7.05 38.55 -10.58
N GLU A 78 -8.31 38.79 -10.18
CA GLU A 78 -8.67 39.83 -9.21
C GLU A 78 -8.32 39.44 -7.77
N ALA A 79 -8.41 38.16 -7.42
CA ALA A 79 -8.18 37.66 -6.06
C ALA A 79 -6.69 37.44 -5.74
N GLN A 80 -5.84 37.24 -6.75
CA GLN A 80 -4.42 36.92 -6.57
C GLN A 80 -3.68 37.97 -5.74
N GLN A 81 -3.74 39.25 -6.14
CA GLN A 81 -3.01 40.33 -5.46
C GLN A 81 -3.42 40.49 -3.98
N PRO A 82 -4.72 40.56 -3.64
CA PRO A 82 -5.17 40.57 -2.24
C PRO A 82 -4.70 39.37 -1.41
N LEU A 83 -4.73 38.15 -1.96
CA LEU A 83 -4.32 36.94 -1.25
C LEU A 83 -2.81 36.93 -0.99
N LEU A 84 -2.00 37.28 -1.99
CA LEU A 84 -0.54 37.35 -1.86
C LEU A 84 -0.10 38.45 -0.87
N ALA A 85 -0.78 39.60 -0.86
CA ALA A 85 -0.52 40.67 0.12
C ALA A 85 -0.79 40.20 1.57
N ARG A 86 -1.86 39.42 1.78
CA ARG A 86 -2.17 38.83 3.09
C ARG A 86 -1.14 37.77 3.49
N LEU A 87 -0.71 36.92 2.56
CA LEU A 87 0.30 35.89 2.77
C LEU A 87 1.67 36.50 3.13
N GLU A 88 2.03 37.62 2.51
CA GLU A 88 3.21 38.40 2.85
C GLU A 88 3.10 39.01 4.26
N LYS A 89 1.92 39.50 4.65
CA LYS A 89 1.68 39.98 6.02
C LYS A 89 1.89 38.87 7.06
N LEU A 90 1.39 37.66 6.80
CA LEU A 90 1.62 36.48 7.68
C LEU A 90 3.11 36.15 7.79
N SER A 91 3.82 36.15 6.65
CA SER A 91 5.27 35.93 6.61
C SER A 91 6.02 36.90 7.54
N ARG A 92 5.68 38.20 7.48
CA ARG A 92 6.29 39.23 8.35
C ARG A 92 5.94 39.08 9.82
N VAL A 93 4.78 38.54 10.16
CA VAL A 93 4.40 38.24 11.55
C VAL A 93 5.25 37.09 12.08
N GLY A 94 5.36 36.00 11.32
CA GLY A 94 6.18 34.85 11.70
C GLY A 94 7.67 35.20 11.84
N CYS A 95 8.23 36.00 10.91
CA CYS A 95 9.61 36.48 11.04
C CYS A 95 9.82 37.30 12.32
N ARG A 96 8.93 38.25 12.62
CA ARG A 96 9.01 39.05 13.86
C ARG A 96 8.97 38.17 15.11
N LYS A 97 8.20 37.07 15.10
CA LYS A 97 8.16 36.11 16.20
C LYS A 97 9.52 35.44 16.40
N LEU A 98 10.15 34.92 15.36
CA LEU A 98 11.47 34.31 15.48
C LEU A 98 12.56 35.32 15.85
N ILE A 99 12.51 36.53 15.30
CA ILE A 99 13.43 37.61 15.71
C ILE A 99 13.28 37.91 17.20
N SER A 100 12.05 37.94 17.73
CA SER A 100 11.81 38.12 19.18
C SER A 100 12.34 36.96 20.04
N GLN A 101 12.59 35.79 19.45
CA GLN A 101 13.23 34.64 20.10
C GLN A 101 14.76 34.64 19.94
N GLY A 102 15.34 35.68 19.30
CA GLY A 102 16.79 35.87 19.17
C GLY A 102 17.40 35.40 17.85
N PHE A 103 16.59 35.04 16.84
CA PHE A 103 17.10 34.71 15.50
C PHE A 103 17.44 35.97 14.70
N LEU A 104 18.54 35.94 13.96
CA LEU A 104 18.89 36.97 12.97
C LEU A 104 18.09 36.75 11.68
N ASP A 105 17.84 37.81 10.89
CA ASP A 105 17.17 37.68 9.59
C ASP A 105 17.86 36.68 8.66
N SER A 106 19.20 36.64 8.68
CA SER A 106 20.01 35.68 7.90
C SER A 106 19.84 34.21 8.31
N GLN A 107 19.25 33.95 9.48
CA GLN A 107 18.96 32.62 10.02
C GLN A 107 17.51 32.19 9.79
N ILE A 108 16.69 33.04 9.17
CA ILE A 108 15.27 32.82 8.98
C ILE A 108 14.98 32.49 7.52
N ARG A 109 14.26 31.39 7.29
CA ARG A 109 13.72 31.00 5.98
C ARG A 109 12.20 31.03 6.04
N VAL A 110 11.56 31.62 5.03
CA VAL A 110 10.11 31.62 4.88
C VAL A 110 9.71 30.67 3.75
N GLN A 111 8.70 29.86 3.99
CA GLN A 111 7.99 29.08 2.97
C GLN A 111 6.53 29.49 3.00
N ARG A 112 5.98 29.81 1.83
CA ARG A 112 4.61 30.28 1.67
C ARG A 112 3.77 29.24 0.96
N PHE A 113 2.51 29.09 1.37
CA PHE A 113 1.59 28.09 0.84
C PHE A 113 0.19 28.68 0.68
N LEU A 114 -0.52 28.20 -0.34
CA LEU A 114 -1.97 28.32 -0.46
C LEU A 114 -2.58 26.93 -0.29
N ASN A 115 -3.56 26.78 0.59
CA ASN A 115 -4.38 25.57 0.63
C ASN A 115 -5.50 25.72 -0.40
N MET A 116 -5.45 24.89 -1.44
CA MET A 116 -6.30 25.02 -2.62
C MET A 116 -7.08 23.73 -2.87
N ARG A 117 -8.32 23.85 -3.35
CA ARG A 117 -9.17 22.74 -3.76
C ARG A 117 -10.06 23.12 -4.94
N TYR A 118 -10.65 22.14 -5.59
CA TYR A 118 -11.73 22.41 -6.54
C TYR A 118 -13.04 22.71 -5.81
N ASP A 119 -13.81 23.65 -6.33
CA ASP A 119 -15.13 23.98 -5.81
C ASP A 119 -16.05 22.75 -5.77
N GLY A 120 -16.78 22.53 -4.66
CA GLY A 120 -17.58 21.33 -4.43
C GLY A 120 -16.80 20.07 -4.04
N THR A 121 -15.47 20.14 -3.85
CA THR A 121 -14.69 19.08 -3.21
C THR A 121 -14.35 19.44 -1.77
N ASP A 122 -14.05 18.44 -0.93
CA ASP A 122 -13.72 18.63 0.50
C ASP A 122 -12.21 18.49 0.80
N THR A 123 -11.40 18.12 -0.20
CA THR A 123 -9.96 17.85 -0.03
C THR A 123 -9.10 19.01 -0.51
N SER A 124 -8.38 19.63 0.42
CA SER A 124 -7.47 20.75 0.15
C SER A 124 -6.00 20.31 0.04
N ILE A 125 -5.31 20.78 -0.99
CA ILE A 125 -3.88 20.54 -1.24
C ILE A 125 -3.08 21.77 -0.79
N MET A 126 -2.04 21.55 0.01
CA MET A 126 -1.10 22.60 0.42
C MET A 126 -0.10 22.90 -0.70
N VAL A 127 -0.37 23.94 -1.49
CA VAL A 127 0.41 24.30 -2.68
C VAL A 127 1.53 25.28 -2.30
N PRO A 128 2.81 24.88 -2.37
CA PRO A 128 3.93 25.75 -2.04
C PRO A 128 4.20 26.77 -3.15
N GLU A 129 4.61 27.98 -2.74
CA GLU A 129 5.06 29.04 -3.65
C GLU A 129 6.15 28.52 -4.60
N SER A 130 6.03 28.87 -5.88
CA SER A 130 7.05 28.62 -6.91
C SER A 130 7.78 29.91 -7.26
N THR A 131 8.93 29.81 -7.91
CA THR A 131 9.72 30.96 -8.39
C THR A 131 8.98 31.84 -9.39
N ILE A 132 7.91 31.33 -10.01
CA ILE A 132 7.10 32.04 -11.01
C ILE A 132 5.74 32.46 -10.43
N GLY A 133 5.38 32.02 -9.21
CA GLY A 133 4.10 32.37 -8.57
C GLY A 133 2.87 31.69 -9.16
N ASP A 134 3.05 30.68 -10.02
CA ASP A 134 1.97 29.95 -10.67
C ASP A 134 1.37 28.87 -9.75
N TYR A 135 0.53 29.31 -8.81
CA TYR A 135 -0.15 28.42 -7.87
C TYR A 135 -1.19 27.53 -8.55
N GLN A 136 -1.81 27.96 -9.64
CA GLN A 136 -2.82 27.17 -10.34
C GLN A 136 -2.19 25.97 -11.05
N LEU A 137 -1.19 26.19 -11.91
CA LEU A 137 -0.52 25.10 -12.61
C LEU A 137 0.09 24.10 -11.61
N ARG A 138 0.61 24.61 -10.49
CA ARG A 138 1.17 23.77 -9.43
C ARG A 138 0.11 23.01 -8.66
N PHE A 139 -1.05 23.63 -8.38
CA PHE A 139 -2.21 22.93 -7.81
C PHE A 139 -2.65 21.79 -8.73
N GLU A 140 -2.85 22.06 -10.02
CA GLU A 140 -3.26 21.06 -11.01
C GLU A 140 -2.22 19.93 -11.14
N SER A 141 -0.93 20.26 -11.19
CA SER A 141 0.15 19.28 -11.21
C SER A 141 0.21 18.43 -9.93
N MET A 142 -0.01 19.05 -8.76
CA MET A 142 -0.06 18.33 -7.49
C MET A 142 -1.32 17.46 -7.39
N HIS A 143 -2.47 17.93 -7.88
CA HIS A 143 -3.71 17.17 -7.93
C HIS A 143 -3.57 15.97 -8.86
N GLN A 144 -3.00 16.15 -10.05
CA GLN A 144 -2.67 15.07 -10.98
C GLN A 144 -1.72 14.05 -10.34
N ARG A 145 -0.71 14.51 -9.59
CA ARG A 145 0.25 13.63 -8.91
C ARG A 145 -0.35 12.89 -7.70
N GLU A 146 -1.28 13.50 -6.99
CA GLU A 146 -1.86 12.91 -5.77
C GLU A 146 -3.05 12.00 -6.10
N PHE A 147 -3.92 12.44 -7.02
CA PHE A 147 -5.18 11.78 -7.34
C PHE A 147 -5.20 11.11 -8.73
N GLY A 148 -4.25 11.40 -9.62
CA GLY A 148 -4.18 10.79 -10.96
C GLY A 148 -5.06 11.46 -12.04
N PHE A 149 -5.78 12.52 -11.71
CA PHE A 149 -6.67 13.25 -12.64
C PHE A 149 -6.77 14.73 -12.28
N VAL A 150 -7.44 15.52 -13.13
CA VAL A 150 -7.85 16.91 -12.85
C VAL A 150 -9.35 17.14 -13.14
N LEU A 151 -9.94 18.17 -12.55
CA LEU A 151 -11.33 18.58 -12.83
C LEU A 151 -11.34 19.80 -13.76
N ARG A 152 -11.60 19.57 -15.06
CA ARG A 152 -11.68 20.65 -16.04
C ARG A 152 -12.92 21.51 -15.79
N ASN A 153 -12.80 22.80 -16.10
CA ASN A 153 -13.88 23.79 -15.96
C ASN A 153 -14.42 23.98 -14.52
N ARG A 154 -13.70 23.50 -13.51
CA ARG A 154 -14.07 23.69 -12.10
C ARG A 154 -13.26 24.85 -11.51
N ARG A 155 -13.95 25.72 -10.75
CA ARG A 155 -13.31 26.83 -10.05
C ARG A 155 -12.36 26.30 -8.98
N ILE A 156 -11.21 26.94 -8.80
CA ILE A 156 -10.29 26.63 -7.70
C ILE A 156 -10.59 27.57 -6.54
N ILE A 157 -10.75 27.02 -5.35
CA ILE A 157 -10.96 27.74 -4.09
C ILE A 157 -9.67 27.72 -3.30
N VAL A 158 -9.26 28.88 -2.79
CA VAL A 158 -8.23 29.03 -1.76
C VAL A 158 -8.94 29.04 -0.41
N ASP A 159 -8.84 27.94 0.33
CA ASP A 159 -9.45 27.83 1.66
C ASP A 159 -8.70 28.71 2.66
N ASP A 160 -7.37 28.67 2.64
CA ASP A 160 -6.53 29.47 3.55
C ASP A 160 -5.10 29.71 3.04
N LEU A 161 -4.43 30.64 3.72
CA LEU A 161 -3.07 31.09 3.47
C LEU A 161 -2.17 30.64 4.62
N ARG A 162 -1.00 30.07 4.32
CA ARG A 162 -0.04 29.64 5.35
C ARG A 162 1.37 30.14 5.07
N ALA A 163 2.00 30.71 6.09
CA ALA A 163 3.42 31.03 6.09
C ALA A 163 4.14 30.21 7.16
N ARG A 164 5.05 29.33 6.75
CA ARG A 164 5.97 28.62 7.63
C ARG A 164 7.28 29.39 7.70
N VAL A 165 7.65 29.80 8.89
CA VAL A 165 8.90 30.51 9.15
C VAL A 165 9.80 29.60 9.97
N THR A 166 11.01 29.36 9.49
CA THR A 166 11.96 28.42 10.06
C THR A 166 13.23 29.17 10.47
N GLY A 167 13.61 29.05 11.74
CA GLY A 167 14.84 29.58 12.30
C GLY A 167 15.88 28.48 12.42
N THR A 168 17.03 28.66 11.79
CA THR A 168 18.11 27.68 11.78
C THR A 168 19.35 28.27 12.46
N LEU A 169 19.73 27.74 13.63
CA LEU A 169 20.91 28.20 14.39
C LEU A 169 22.23 27.70 13.79
N SER A 170 22.23 26.53 13.14
CA SER A 170 23.44 25.88 12.65
C SER A 170 23.30 25.46 11.18
N LYS A 171 24.30 25.82 10.37
CA LYS A 171 24.43 25.34 8.98
C LYS A 171 25.15 23.99 8.96
N VAL A 172 24.57 22.94 9.55
CA VAL A 172 25.12 21.59 9.38
C VAL A 172 24.79 21.14 7.96
N LYS A 173 25.82 20.96 7.13
CA LYS A 173 25.65 20.53 5.74
C LYS A 173 25.44 19.01 5.72
N ALA A 174 24.32 18.54 5.17
CA ALA A 174 24.08 17.12 4.96
C ALA A 174 25.19 16.51 4.07
N GLY A 175 25.63 15.29 4.41
CA GLY A 175 26.65 14.58 3.63
C GLY A 175 28.12 14.95 3.90
N GLN A 176 28.39 15.87 4.83
CA GLN A 176 29.75 16.34 5.14
C GLN A 176 30.75 15.21 5.41
N VAL A 177 30.33 14.12 6.07
CA VAL A 177 31.21 12.98 6.36
C VAL A 177 31.66 12.22 5.11
N TYR A 178 30.82 12.12 4.08
CA TYR A 178 31.20 11.43 2.83
C TYR A 178 32.20 12.25 2.02
N ASP A 179 32.02 13.57 1.97
CA ASP A 179 32.95 14.49 1.33
C ASP A 179 34.29 14.53 2.08
N GLU A 180 34.24 14.50 3.41
CA GLU A 180 35.42 14.41 4.26
C GLU A 180 36.17 13.09 4.02
N LEU A 181 35.49 11.94 4.01
CA LEU A 181 36.12 10.64 3.74
C LEU A 181 36.82 10.55 2.37
N LYS A 182 36.32 11.28 1.37
CA LYS A 182 36.94 11.36 0.03
C LYS A 182 38.20 12.21 0.01
N SER A 183 38.28 13.22 0.87
CA SER A 183 39.37 14.21 0.89
C SER A 183 40.42 13.96 1.97
N LEU A 184 40.11 13.14 2.98
CA LEU A 184 41.02 12.80 4.07
C LEU A 184 42.22 12.00 3.58
N GLN A 185 43.42 12.45 3.96
CA GLN A 185 44.62 11.63 3.89
C GLN A 185 44.60 10.60 5.01
N ARG A 186 44.55 9.32 4.62
CA ARG A 186 44.48 8.19 5.56
C ARG A 186 45.87 7.87 6.11
N ARG A 187 45.99 7.82 7.44
CA ARG A 187 47.22 7.47 8.16
C ARG A 187 46.98 6.19 8.97
N GLU A 188 47.63 5.12 8.54
CA GLU A 188 47.50 3.83 9.19
C GLU A 188 48.31 3.77 10.49
N LEU A 189 47.67 3.32 11.57
CA LEU A 189 48.31 3.12 12.87
C LEU A 189 49.03 1.77 12.86
N CYS A 190 50.25 1.73 12.32
CA CYS A 190 51.04 0.50 12.23
C CYS A 190 51.40 -0.10 13.60
N GLU A 191 51.69 0.75 14.60
CA GLU A 191 52.01 0.33 15.97
C GLU A 191 51.14 1.09 16.97
N PRO A 192 49.95 0.58 17.31
CA PRO A 192 49.00 1.29 18.18
C PRO A 192 49.60 1.69 19.53
N ASN A 193 50.48 0.86 20.10
CA ASN A 193 51.15 1.07 21.41
C ASN A 193 52.10 2.27 21.46
N THR A 194 52.55 2.77 20.31
CA THR A 194 53.41 3.95 20.21
C THR A 194 52.60 5.24 20.00
N HIS A 195 51.30 5.11 19.68
CA HIS A 195 50.46 6.25 19.41
C HIS A 195 50.05 6.96 20.72
N PRO A 196 50.00 8.30 20.78
CA PRO A 196 49.57 9.02 21.99
C PRO A 196 48.17 8.66 22.49
N ALA A 197 47.32 8.11 21.61
CA ALA A 197 45.98 7.64 21.97
C ALA A 197 45.96 6.32 22.72
N PHE A 198 47.06 5.56 22.75
CA PHE A 198 47.13 4.27 23.43
C PHE A 198 46.95 4.39 24.93
N VAL A 199 46.19 3.46 25.48
CA VAL A 199 45.93 3.35 26.92
C VAL A 199 46.47 2.04 27.45
N ASP A 200 46.08 0.93 26.84
CA ASP A 200 46.36 -0.41 27.34
C ASP A 200 46.18 -1.46 26.23
N THR A 201 46.57 -2.70 26.51
CA THR A 201 46.21 -3.88 25.72
C THR A 201 45.46 -4.86 26.60
N VAL A 202 44.24 -5.19 26.19
CA VAL A 202 43.35 -6.10 26.94
C VAL A 202 43.07 -7.38 26.15
N SER A 203 42.81 -8.47 26.84
CA SER A 203 42.43 -9.74 26.22
C SER A 203 40.93 -9.75 25.92
N VAL A 204 40.55 -9.85 24.64
CA VAL A 204 39.15 -9.88 24.19
C VAL A 204 38.88 -11.17 23.43
N TYR A 205 37.76 -11.82 23.73
CA TYR A 205 37.35 -13.03 23.04
C TYR A 205 36.57 -12.69 21.76
N PHE A 206 37.08 -13.15 20.61
CA PHE A 206 36.40 -13.07 19.32
C PHE A 206 36.11 -14.47 18.77
N GLN A 207 35.50 -14.54 17.59
CA GLN A 207 35.41 -15.80 16.86
C GLN A 207 36.83 -16.34 16.57
N GLY A 208 37.14 -17.51 17.13
CA GLY A 208 38.46 -18.13 17.04
C GLY A 208 39.38 -17.92 18.26
N GLY A 209 38.89 -17.31 19.35
CA GLY A 209 39.58 -17.28 20.65
C GLY A 209 39.94 -15.89 21.18
N TYR A 210 40.68 -15.87 22.29
CA TYR A 210 41.20 -14.64 22.89
C TYR A 210 42.28 -14.01 22.03
N ARG A 211 42.19 -12.69 21.81
CA ARG A 211 43.19 -11.90 21.09
C ARG A 211 43.58 -10.66 21.90
N PRO A 212 44.87 -10.28 21.92
CA PRO A 212 45.29 -9.00 22.47
C PRO A 212 44.68 -7.87 21.63
N THR A 213 44.03 -6.92 22.29
CA THR A 213 43.25 -5.86 21.67
C THR A 213 43.69 -4.52 22.22
N ALA A 214 44.16 -3.62 21.35
CA ALA A 214 44.62 -2.30 21.76
C ALA A 214 43.45 -1.42 22.19
N VAL A 215 43.63 -0.67 23.27
CA VAL A 215 42.67 0.31 23.79
C VAL A 215 43.17 1.71 23.46
N LEU A 216 42.38 2.46 22.71
CA LEU A 216 42.73 3.80 22.20
C LEU A 216 41.69 4.84 22.67
N LYS A 217 42.12 6.04 23.06
CA LYS A 217 41.22 7.17 23.35
C LYS A 217 40.85 7.92 22.08
N LEU A 218 39.56 7.99 21.76
CA LEU A 218 39.02 8.70 20.59
C LEU A 218 39.42 10.18 20.56
N GLY A 219 39.44 10.85 21.72
CA GLY A 219 39.81 12.27 21.84
C GLY A 219 41.28 12.58 21.50
N LEU A 220 42.14 11.55 21.42
CA LEU A 220 43.56 11.68 21.07
C LEU A 220 43.86 11.17 19.65
N LEU A 221 42.84 10.72 18.91
CA LEU A 221 42.95 10.36 17.51
C LEU A 221 42.61 11.55 16.61
N ASN A 222 43.39 11.73 15.55
CA ASN A 222 43.23 12.81 14.59
C ASN A 222 42.35 12.38 13.41
N PRO A 223 41.59 13.30 12.80
CA PRO A 223 40.93 13.01 11.52
C PRO A 223 41.94 12.49 10.48
N GLY A 224 41.59 11.40 9.83
CA GLY A 224 42.44 10.65 8.90
C GLY A 224 43.14 9.43 9.52
N ASP A 225 43.19 9.31 10.85
CA ASP A 225 43.79 8.14 11.49
C ASP A 225 42.94 6.88 11.23
N VAL A 226 43.60 5.77 10.92
CA VAL A 226 42.99 4.49 10.58
C VAL A 226 43.40 3.43 11.60
N VAL A 227 42.40 2.91 12.31
CA VAL A 227 42.53 1.87 13.34
C VAL A 227 42.04 0.54 12.76
N ARG A 228 42.93 -0.45 12.62
CA ARG A 228 42.52 -1.82 12.28
C ARG A 228 42.06 -2.58 13.51
N GLY A 229 41.04 -3.42 13.36
CA GLY A 229 40.68 -4.38 14.39
C GLY A 229 41.71 -5.51 14.53
N PRO A 230 41.78 -6.18 15.70
CA PRO A 230 40.97 -5.92 16.89
C PRO A 230 41.45 -4.69 17.68
N ALA A 231 40.53 -3.74 17.93
CA ALA A 231 40.80 -2.56 18.76
C ALA A 231 39.54 -2.10 19.51
N ILE A 232 39.74 -1.48 20.67
CA ILE A 232 38.69 -0.76 21.42
C ILE A 232 39.00 0.73 21.34
N VAL A 233 38.07 1.50 20.80
CA VAL A 233 38.14 2.95 20.77
C VAL A 233 37.21 3.50 21.85
N LEU A 234 37.82 4.02 22.92
CA LEU A 234 37.14 4.59 24.07
C LEU A 234 36.90 6.08 23.88
N ASP A 235 35.67 6.50 24.15
CA ASP A 235 35.30 7.89 24.35
C ASP A 235 34.85 8.09 25.81
N CYS A 236 34.66 9.33 26.25
CA CYS A 236 34.23 9.63 27.62
C CYS A 236 32.94 8.92 28.00
N ASN A 237 32.01 8.77 27.05
CA ASN A 237 30.66 8.28 27.29
C ASN A 237 30.25 7.12 26.35
N SER A 238 31.18 6.59 25.54
CA SER A 238 30.89 5.47 24.63
C SER A 238 32.11 4.56 24.41
N THR A 239 31.86 3.32 24.01
CA THR A 239 32.90 2.35 23.69
C THR A 239 32.60 1.74 22.32
N VAL A 240 33.55 1.83 21.40
CA VAL A 240 33.44 1.24 20.07
C VAL A 240 34.40 0.06 19.95
N LEU A 241 33.87 -1.12 19.64
CA LEU A 241 34.67 -2.31 19.36
C LEU A 241 34.88 -2.42 17.85
N VAL A 242 36.14 -2.29 17.41
CA VAL A 242 36.57 -2.55 16.04
C VAL A 242 36.98 -4.02 15.95
N GLU A 243 36.11 -4.87 15.41
CA GLU A 243 36.36 -6.31 15.31
C GLU A 243 37.47 -6.65 14.29
N PRO A 244 38.12 -7.83 14.35
CA PRO A 244 39.29 -8.16 13.52
C PRO A 244 39.17 -7.93 12.01
N ASN A 245 37.96 -8.04 11.43
CA ASN A 245 37.73 -7.84 9.99
C ASN A 245 37.25 -6.43 9.63
N TRP A 246 37.34 -5.50 10.58
CA TRP A 246 36.87 -4.13 10.43
C TRP A 246 38.01 -3.14 10.55
N VAL A 247 37.85 -2.01 9.85
CA VAL A 247 38.77 -0.90 9.86
C VAL A 247 37.98 0.36 10.21
N ALA A 248 38.42 1.07 11.24
CA ALA A 248 37.83 2.33 11.67
C ALA A 248 38.63 3.51 11.13
N THR A 249 37.98 4.40 10.38
CA THR A 249 38.56 5.67 9.94
C THR A 249 37.98 6.80 10.79
N VAL A 250 38.86 7.57 11.42
CA VAL A 250 38.49 8.72 12.24
C VAL A 250 38.22 9.92 11.33
N THR A 251 37.06 10.55 11.48
CA THR A 251 36.72 11.83 10.85
C THR A 251 36.58 12.93 11.90
N SER A 252 36.32 14.16 11.45
CA SER A 252 36.07 15.33 12.30
C SER A 252 34.90 15.12 13.26
N THR A 253 33.88 14.35 12.85
CA THR A 253 32.61 14.21 13.58
C THR A 253 32.23 12.77 13.88
N GLN A 254 32.81 11.79 13.20
CA GLN A 254 32.37 10.40 13.26
C GLN A 254 33.56 9.43 13.25
N LEU A 255 33.30 8.20 13.68
CA LEU A 255 34.13 7.03 13.45
C LEU A 255 33.42 6.15 12.42
N VAL A 256 34.08 5.89 11.30
CA VAL A 256 33.51 5.16 10.16
C VAL A 256 34.12 3.78 10.12
N LEU A 257 33.33 2.75 10.34
CA LEU A 257 33.77 1.36 10.35
C LEU A 257 33.43 0.74 9.00
N ASP A 258 34.45 0.26 8.29
CA ASP A 258 34.31 -0.47 7.04
C ASP A 258 34.72 -1.92 7.26
N ASN A 259 33.89 -2.86 6.82
CA ASN A 259 34.24 -4.27 6.79
C ASN A 259 35.22 -4.49 5.63
N THR A 260 36.42 -4.97 5.92
CA THR A 260 37.39 -5.37 4.89
C THR A 260 37.02 -6.77 4.39
N PRO A 261 36.48 -6.93 3.18
CA PRO A 261 36.21 -8.25 2.65
C PRO A 261 37.53 -9.00 2.44
N VAL A 262 37.54 -10.30 2.74
CA VAL A 262 38.47 -11.23 2.10
C VAL A 262 38.24 -11.08 0.59
N THR A 263 39.31 -10.79 -0.13
CA THR A 263 39.34 -10.52 -1.58
C THR A 263 38.47 -11.49 -2.38
N THR A 264 37.32 -11.02 -2.85
CA THR A 264 36.67 -11.29 -4.17
C THR A 264 35.23 -10.81 -4.10
N LEU A 265 34.93 -9.73 -4.81
CA LEU A 265 33.78 -9.53 -5.70
C LEU A 265 33.63 -8.03 -5.94
N ASP A 266 33.92 -7.64 -7.18
CA ASP A 266 33.68 -6.33 -7.73
C ASP A 266 32.28 -5.85 -7.39
N VAL A 267 32.18 -4.62 -6.90
CA VAL A 267 30.92 -3.89 -6.79
C VAL A 267 30.58 -3.36 -8.18
N SER A 268 30.35 -4.28 -9.13
CA SER A 268 29.51 -3.98 -10.27
C SER A 268 28.07 -3.93 -9.76
N THR A 269 27.32 -2.91 -10.17
CA THR A 269 25.86 -2.86 -10.08
C THR A 269 25.29 -4.25 -10.33
N HIS A 270 24.83 -4.94 -9.27
CA HIS A 270 24.23 -6.26 -9.41
C HIS A 270 22.96 -6.11 -10.23
N HIS A 271 23.06 -6.37 -11.53
CA HIS A 271 21.90 -6.68 -12.35
C HIS A 271 21.30 -7.95 -11.76
N ILE A 272 20.10 -7.83 -11.21
CA ILE A 272 19.33 -8.98 -10.74
C ILE A 272 18.92 -9.77 -11.98
N SER A 273 19.22 -11.07 -11.96
CA SER A 273 18.85 -11.99 -13.03
C SER A 273 17.35 -12.24 -13.02
N THR A 274 16.79 -12.69 -14.14
CA THR A 274 15.42 -13.22 -14.21
C THR A 274 15.30 -14.63 -13.61
N GLU A 275 16.43 -15.29 -13.34
CA GLU A 275 16.49 -16.59 -12.66
C GLU A 275 16.01 -16.50 -11.20
N ILE A 276 15.29 -17.53 -10.75
CA ILE A 276 14.73 -17.57 -9.41
C ILE A 276 15.83 -17.61 -8.33
N ASP A 277 15.93 -16.53 -7.56
CA ASP A 277 16.75 -16.44 -6.35
C ASP A 277 15.82 -16.29 -5.13
N PRO A 278 15.85 -17.19 -4.14
CA PRO A 278 15.00 -17.12 -2.95
C PRO A 278 15.08 -15.81 -2.16
N ILE A 279 16.26 -15.17 -2.13
CA ILE A 279 16.46 -13.88 -1.45
C ILE A 279 15.72 -12.79 -2.21
N HIS A 280 15.94 -12.69 -3.51
CA HIS A 280 15.27 -11.70 -4.35
C HIS A 280 13.76 -11.95 -4.46
N LEU A 281 13.33 -13.21 -4.45
CA LEU A 281 11.92 -13.59 -4.43
C LEU A 281 11.23 -13.04 -3.17
N SER A 282 11.86 -13.22 -2.00
CA SER A 282 11.36 -12.68 -0.74
C SER A 282 11.35 -11.14 -0.72
N VAL A 283 12.40 -10.49 -1.24
CA VAL A 283 12.49 -9.02 -1.31
C VAL A 283 11.39 -8.45 -2.22
N LEU A 284 11.23 -9.00 -3.43
CA LEU A 284 10.25 -8.52 -4.40
C LEU A 284 8.82 -8.84 -3.97
N ALA A 285 8.56 -10.02 -3.38
CA ALA A 285 7.25 -10.33 -2.79
C ALA A 285 6.85 -9.31 -1.72
N ASN A 286 7.77 -8.97 -0.81
CA ASN A 286 7.53 -7.94 0.20
C ASN A 286 7.38 -6.53 -0.41
N ARG A 287 8.13 -6.20 -1.47
CA ARG A 287 7.93 -4.95 -2.22
C ARG A 287 6.53 -4.86 -2.79
N PHE A 288 6.05 -5.89 -3.51
CA PHE A 288 4.70 -5.89 -4.08
C PHE A 288 3.61 -5.77 -3.02
N MET A 289 3.76 -6.51 -1.91
CA MET A 289 2.87 -6.41 -0.74
C MET A 289 2.88 -4.98 -0.17
N SER A 290 4.06 -4.39 0.02
CA SER A 290 4.22 -3.03 0.54
C SER A 290 3.60 -1.98 -0.37
N ILE A 291 3.62 -2.19 -1.69
CA ILE A 291 2.93 -1.31 -2.65
C ILE A 291 1.41 -1.40 -2.44
N ALA A 292 0.85 -2.61 -2.38
CA ALA A 292 -0.58 -2.79 -2.15
C ALA A 292 -1.02 -2.20 -0.80
N GLU A 293 -0.24 -2.38 0.27
CA GLU A 293 -0.49 -1.74 1.58
C GLU A 293 -0.42 -0.20 1.51
N GLN A 294 0.52 0.35 0.74
CA GLN A 294 0.62 1.80 0.56
C GLN A 294 -0.57 2.36 -0.21
N MET A 295 -1.10 1.63 -1.21
CA MET A 295 -2.36 1.99 -1.84
C MET A 295 -3.49 2.00 -0.81
N GLY A 296 -3.59 0.95 0.02
CA GLY A 296 -4.60 0.84 1.07
C GLY A 296 -4.54 1.98 2.09
N ARG A 297 -3.35 2.35 2.56
CA ARG A 297 -3.15 3.50 3.46
C ARG A 297 -3.51 4.83 2.81
N THR A 298 -3.31 4.98 1.49
CA THR A 298 -3.78 6.16 0.76
C THR A 298 -5.31 6.19 0.74
N LEU A 299 -5.95 5.06 0.42
CA LEU A 299 -7.41 4.95 0.42
C LEU A 299 -8.00 5.27 1.79
N GLU A 300 -7.55 4.60 2.85
CA GLU A 300 -7.97 4.83 4.24
C GLU A 300 -7.88 6.30 4.66
N LYS A 301 -6.78 6.99 4.31
CA LYS A 301 -6.56 8.38 4.71
C LYS A 301 -7.39 9.39 3.93
N THR A 302 -7.75 9.07 2.70
CA THR A 302 -8.40 10.01 1.78
C THR A 302 -9.90 9.77 1.64
N SER A 303 -10.39 8.58 2.01
CA SER A 303 -11.82 8.29 2.09
C SER A 303 -12.51 9.09 3.21
N VAL A 304 -13.80 9.30 3.04
CA VAL A 304 -14.65 10.03 3.99
C VAL A 304 -15.70 9.13 4.64
N SER A 305 -16.14 8.04 3.98
CA SER A 305 -17.11 7.13 4.59
C SER A 305 -16.52 6.32 5.73
N THR A 306 -17.35 6.04 6.73
CA THR A 306 -17.00 5.17 7.86
C THR A 306 -16.64 3.76 7.41
N ASN A 307 -17.28 3.25 6.35
CA ASN A 307 -17.07 1.89 5.86
C ASN A 307 -15.65 1.69 5.34
N ILE A 308 -15.14 2.63 4.55
CA ILE A 308 -13.77 2.55 4.01
C ILE A 308 -12.75 3.03 5.05
N LYS A 309 -13.00 4.17 5.68
CA LYS A 309 -12.03 4.84 6.57
C LYS A 309 -11.80 4.11 7.89
N GLU A 310 -12.88 3.71 8.55
CA GLU A 310 -12.82 3.20 9.94
C GLU A 310 -12.99 1.68 9.96
N ARG A 311 -13.92 1.15 9.14
CA ARG A 311 -14.19 -0.30 9.05
C ARG A 311 -13.17 -1.05 8.19
N LEU A 312 -12.39 -0.32 7.39
CA LEU A 312 -11.41 -0.86 6.43
C LEU A 312 -12.03 -1.87 5.46
N ASP A 313 -13.28 -1.64 5.06
CA ASP A 313 -14.00 -2.48 4.09
C ASP A 313 -13.59 -2.13 2.65
N PHE A 314 -12.31 -2.38 2.37
CA PHE A 314 -11.72 -2.19 1.06
C PHE A 314 -10.55 -3.16 0.85
N SER A 315 -10.21 -3.43 -0.41
CA SER A 315 -8.98 -4.15 -0.77
C SER A 315 -8.24 -3.41 -1.88
N CYS A 316 -6.92 -3.39 -1.81
CA CYS A 316 -6.04 -2.89 -2.87
C CYS A 316 -5.18 -4.04 -3.39
N ALA A 317 -5.01 -4.15 -4.70
CA ALA A 317 -4.33 -5.29 -5.31
C ALA A 317 -3.54 -4.90 -6.57
N LEU A 318 -2.49 -5.68 -6.83
CA LEU A 318 -1.63 -5.61 -8.01
C LEU A 318 -1.87 -6.85 -8.87
N PHE A 319 -1.88 -6.66 -10.19
CA PHE A 319 -2.12 -7.71 -11.16
C PHE A 319 -1.04 -7.66 -12.25
N ASP A 320 -0.70 -8.83 -12.78
CA ASP A 320 0.21 -8.93 -13.94
C ASP A 320 -0.45 -8.42 -15.23
N GLN A 321 0.29 -8.46 -16.35
CA GLN A 321 -0.21 -8.07 -17.67
C GLN A 321 -1.45 -8.85 -18.16
N HIS A 322 -1.75 -10.00 -17.55
CA HIS A 322 -2.86 -10.88 -17.89
C HIS A 322 -4.03 -10.74 -16.89
N GLY A 323 -3.96 -9.79 -15.96
CA GLY A 323 -4.98 -9.55 -14.95
C GLY A 323 -5.00 -10.61 -13.84
N ASN A 324 -3.94 -11.40 -13.67
CA ASN A 324 -3.82 -12.34 -12.56
C ASN A 324 -3.36 -11.62 -11.29
N LEU A 325 -3.99 -11.91 -10.16
CA LEU A 325 -3.62 -11.37 -8.86
C LEU A 325 -2.18 -11.76 -8.49
N VAL A 326 -1.35 -10.77 -8.13
CA VAL A 326 0.05 -10.94 -7.71
C VAL A 326 0.21 -10.69 -6.21
N ALA A 327 -0.29 -9.54 -5.74
CA ALA A 327 -0.19 -9.10 -4.34
C ALA A 327 -1.42 -8.27 -3.95
N ASN A 328 -1.73 -8.21 -2.65
CA ASN A 328 -2.85 -7.42 -2.12
C ASN A 328 -2.58 -6.92 -0.70
N ALA A 329 -3.32 -5.88 -0.30
CA ALA A 329 -3.47 -5.51 1.11
C ALA A 329 -4.63 -6.36 1.70
N PRO A 330 -4.37 -7.24 2.68
CA PRO A 330 -5.35 -8.20 3.15
C PRO A 330 -6.28 -7.55 4.18
N HIS A 331 -7.48 -7.16 3.74
CA HIS A 331 -8.56 -6.75 4.63
C HIS A 331 -9.80 -7.62 4.44
N ILE A 332 -10.21 -7.85 3.19
CA ILE A 332 -11.47 -8.56 2.87
C ILE A 332 -11.20 -9.68 1.85
N PRO A 333 -11.20 -10.97 2.26
CA PRO A 333 -10.86 -12.09 1.38
C PRO A 333 -11.74 -12.23 0.13
N VAL A 334 -13.04 -11.94 0.24
CA VAL A 334 -13.99 -12.09 -0.89
C VAL A 334 -13.68 -11.16 -2.07
N HIS A 335 -12.97 -10.05 -1.83
CA HIS A 335 -12.54 -9.14 -2.88
C HIS A 335 -11.47 -9.76 -3.79
N LEU A 336 -10.63 -10.64 -3.26
CA LEU A 336 -9.34 -10.94 -3.90
C LEU A 336 -9.49 -11.81 -5.15
N GLY A 337 -10.26 -12.90 -5.06
CA GLY A 337 -10.54 -13.75 -6.22
C GLY A 337 -11.41 -13.03 -7.25
N SER A 338 -12.37 -12.24 -6.80
CA SER A 338 -13.34 -11.55 -7.65
C SER A 338 -12.74 -10.35 -8.40
N MET A 339 -11.78 -9.63 -7.82
CA MET A 339 -11.09 -8.53 -8.50
C MET A 339 -10.27 -9.01 -9.71
N SER A 340 -9.63 -10.20 -9.67
CA SER A 340 -8.94 -10.73 -10.86
C SER A 340 -9.91 -11.02 -11.99
N HIS A 341 -11.11 -11.52 -11.67
CA HIS A 341 -12.18 -11.72 -12.65
C HIS A 341 -12.62 -10.39 -13.27
N ALA A 342 -12.76 -9.35 -12.44
CA ALA A 342 -13.11 -8.01 -12.91
C ALA A 342 -12.05 -7.44 -13.86
N VAL A 343 -10.76 -7.52 -13.50
CA VAL A 343 -9.65 -7.05 -14.35
C VAL A 343 -9.63 -7.77 -15.69
N LYS A 344 -9.75 -9.11 -15.70
CA LYS A 344 -9.77 -9.90 -16.94
C LYS A 344 -10.97 -9.57 -17.82
N PHE A 345 -12.16 -9.43 -17.23
CA PHE A 345 -13.35 -9.03 -17.97
C PHE A 345 -13.18 -7.66 -18.63
N GLN A 346 -12.58 -6.68 -17.92
CA GLN A 346 -12.33 -5.36 -18.50
C GLN A 346 -11.24 -5.38 -19.57
N LEU A 347 -10.19 -6.21 -19.40
CA LEU A 347 -9.15 -6.40 -20.40
C LEU A 347 -9.74 -6.93 -21.72
N ASP A 348 -10.66 -7.90 -21.65
CA ASP A 348 -11.35 -8.43 -22.83
C ASP A 348 -12.28 -7.38 -23.45
N ARG A 349 -13.08 -6.70 -22.61
CA ARG A 349 -14.09 -5.71 -23.03
C ARG A 349 -13.49 -4.49 -23.70
N PHE A 350 -12.39 -3.97 -23.18
CA PHE A 350 -11.72 -2.76 -23.67
C PHE A 350 -10.45 -3.07 -24.47
N SER A 351 -10.33 -4.29 -25.00
CA SER A 351 -9.18 -4.72 -25.80
C SER A 351 -8.83 -3.68 -26.88
N GLU A 352 -7.68 -3.01 -26.71
CA GLU A 352 -7.14 -1.90 -27.53
C GLU A 352 -7.72 -0.48 -27.33
N ASP A 353 -8.80 -0.32 -26.58
CA ASP A 353 -9.42 1.00 -26.33
C ASP A 353 -8.85 1.72 -25.08
N LEU A 354 -8.13 1.01 -24.22
CA LEU A 354 -7.50 1.62 -23.04
C LEU A 354 -6.27 2.44 -23.43
N GLN A 355 -6.21 3.67 -22.93
CA GLN A 355 -5.09 4.58 -23.09
C GLN A 355 -4.48 4.93 -21.73
N GLU A 356 -3.24 5.43 -21.73
CA GLU A 356 -2.60 5.91 -20.51
C GLU A 356 -3.42 7.03 -19.87
N GLY A 357 -3.68 6.91 -18.56
CA GLY A 357 -4.54 7.82 -17.81
C GLY A 357 -6.03 7.43 -17.78
N ASP A 358 -6.44 6.37 -18.47
CA ASP A 358 -7.79 5.81 -18.32
C ASP A 358 -7.95 5.10 -16.97
N VAL A 359 -9.15 5.19 -16.38
CA VAL A 359 -9.54 4.46 -15.17
C VAL A 359 -10.96 3.94 -15.31
N ILE A 360 -11.17 2.68 -14.92
CA ILE A 360 -12.43 1.96 -15.13
C ILE A 360 -13.14 1.75 -13.78
N LEU A 361 -14.44 2.01 -13.74
CA LEU A 361 -15.34 1.71 -12.64
C LEU A 361 -16.24 0.51 -13.01
N VAL A 362 -16.27 -0.50 -12.14
CA VAL A 362 -17.10 -1.70 -12.29
C VAL A 362 -17.62 -2.22 -10.95
N ASN A 363 -18.87 -2.66 -10.92
CA ASN A 363 -19.47 -3.36 -9.78
C ASN A 363 -20.53 -4.40 -10.21
N HIS A 364 -20.86 -4.49 -11.50
CA HIS A 364 -21.86 -5.46 -11.97
C HIS A 364 -21.38 -6.91 -11.73
N PRO A 365 -22.23 -7.82 -11.22
CA PRO A 365 -21.93 -9.23 -10.96
C PRO A 365 -21.24 -9.98 -12.11
N GLN A 366 -21.78 -9.87 -13.31
CA GLN A 366 -21.21 -10.48 -14.52
C GLN A 366 -19.84 -9.93 -14.93
N ALA A 367 -19.48 -8.73 -14.46
CA ALA A 367 -18.21 -8.08 -14.75
C ALA A 367 -17.21 -8.22 -13.57
N GLY A 368 -17.38 -9.23 -12.72
CA GLY A 368 -16.51 -9.52 -11.58
C GLY A 368 -16.86 -8.78 -10.27
N GLY A 369 -18.01 -8.12 -10.22
CA GLY A 369 -18.59 -7.61 -8.96
C GLY A 369 -18.98 -8.74 -8.00
N THR A 370 -18.92 -8.46 -6.71
CA THR A 370 -19.36 -9.36 -5.62
C THR A 370 -20.81 -9.09 -5.23
N HIS A 371 -21.11 -7.82 -5.02
CA HIS A 371 -22.45 -7.21 -4.94
C HIS A 371 -22.33 -5.74 -5.36
N LEU A 372 -23.44 -5.04 -5.54
CA LEU A 372 -23.38 -3.68 -6.08
C LEU A 372 -22.67 -2.65 -5.17
N PRO A 373 -22.78 -2.68 -3.83
CA PRO A 373 -22.05 -1.74 -2.96
C PRO A 373 -20.52 -1.79 -3.08
N ASP A 374 -19.96 -2.93 -3.50
CA ASP A 374 -18.52 -3.09 -3.69
C ASP A 374 -18.10 -2.57 -5.07
N ILE A 375 -17.67 -1.31 -5.14
CA ILE A 375 -17.22 -0.70 -6.39
C ILE A 375 -15.73 -0.93 -6.58
N THR A 376 -15.36 -1.51 -7.72
CA THR A 376 -13.97 -1.73 -8.12
C THR A 376 -13.52 -0.63 -9.08
N ILE A 377 -12.42 0.03 -8.74
CA ILE A 377 -11.70 0.96 -9.61
C ILE A 377 -10.45 0.25 -10.12
N ILE A 378 -10.32 0.16 -11.45
CA ILE A 378 -9.24 -0.55 -12.14
C ILE A 378 -8.45 0.45 -12.96
N SER A 379 -7.13 0.46 -12.79
CA SER A 379 -6.23 1.35 -13.52
C SER A 379 -5.13 0.54 -14.24
N PRO A 380 -5.08 0.55 -15.58
CA PRO A 380 -3.97 -0.03 -16.34
C PRO A 380 -2.66 0.74 -16.07
N VAL A 381 -1.56 -0.01 -16.00
CA VAL A 381 -0.20 0.55 -15.88
C VAL A 381 0.47 0.46 -17.25
N PHE A 382 0.90 1.59 -17.79
CA PHE A 382 1.52 1.66 -19.11
C PHE A 382 3.05 1.79 -19.05
N HIS A 383 3.72 1.19 -20.03
CA HIS A 383 5.12 1.44 -20.38
C HIS A 383 5.27 1.30 -21.89
N ASP A 384 5.89 2.28 -22.56
CA ASP A 384 6.01 2.35 -24.01
C ASP A 384 4.69 2.08 -24.76
N SER A 385 3.61 2.72 -24.29
CA SER A 385 2.25 2.59 -24.84
C SER A 385 1.66 1.17 -24.79
N ARG A 386 2.22 0.27 -23.97
CA ARG A 386 1.68 -1.06 -23.70
C ARG A 386 1.27 -1.19 -22.25
N ILE A 387 0.18 -1.89 -22.01
CA ILE A 387 -0.21 -2.28 -20.66
C ILE A 387 0.78 -3.33 -20.17
N ILE A 388 1.44 -3.04 -19.05
CA ILE A 388 2.41 -3.94 -18.41
C ILE A 388 1.86 -4.59 -17.14
N PHE A 389 0.95 -3.91 -16.43
CA PHE A 389 0.30 -4.38 -15.20
C PHE A 389 -1.10 -3.78 -15.08
N PHE A 390 -1.85 -4.22 -14.07
CA PHE A 390 -3.00 -3.48 -13.55
C PHE A 390 -2.86 -3.26 -12.06
N VAL A 391 -3.45 -2.17 -11.58
CA VAL A 391 -3.72 -1.97 -10.15
C VAL A 391 -5.21 -1.78 -9.98
N ALA A 392 -5.76 -2.26 -8.87
CA ALA A 392 -7.16 -2.02 -8.57
C ALA A 392 -7.39 -1.85 -7.08
N SER A 393 -8.45 -1.12 -6.76
CA SER A 393 -9.00 -0.97 -5.43
C SER A 393 -10.48 -1.27 -5.48
N ARG A 394 -10.99 -2.00 -4.48
CA ARG A 394 -12.41 -2.23 -4.27
C ARG A 394 -12.78 -1.68 -2.91
N GLY A 395 -13.81 -0.85 -2.84
CA GLY A 395 -14.30 -0.27 -1.59
C GLY A 395 -15.79 -0.48 -1.48
N HIS A 396 -16.26 -0.72 -0.25
CA HIS A 396 -17.67 -0.86 0.05
C HIS A 396 -18.32 0.51 0.30
N HIS A 397 -19.22 0.92 -0.59
CA HIS A 397 -19.94 2.19 -0.50
C HIS A 397 -21.23 2.00 0.30
N ALA A 398 -21.44 2.85 1.31
CA ALA A 398 -22.55 2.70 2.26
C ALA A 398 -23.95 2.85 1.63
N ASP A 399 -24.08 3.64 0.55
CA ASP A 399 -25.34 3.78 -0.18
C ASP A 399 -25.06 4.10 -1.66
N ILE A 400 -25.49 3.22 -2.55
CA ILE A 400 -25.44 3.35 -4.02
C ILE A 400 -26.85 3.41 -4.62
N GLY A 401 -27.86 3.71 -3.82
CA GLY A 401 -29.27 3.73 -4.23
C GLY A 401 -29.98 2.39 -4.02
N GLY A 402 -31.08 2.20 -4.76
CA GLY A 402 -31.98 1.04 -4.66
C GLY A 402 -33.21 1.30 -3.79
N ILE A 403 -33.95 0.24 -3.48
CA ILE A 403 -35.26 0.31 -2.78
C ILE A 403 -35.15 0.66 -1.29
N SER A 404 -33.98 0.45 -0.66
CA SER A 404 -33.77 0.72 0.77
C SER A 404 -32.47 1.50 1.01
N PRO A 405 -32.42 2.38 2.03
CA PRO A 405 -31.17 2.96 2.49
C PRO A 405 -30.15 1.90 2.94
N GLY A 406 -28.85 2.19 2.74
CA GLY A 406 -27.77 1.31 3.16
C GLY A 406 -27.38 0.23 2.14
N SER A 407 -28.03 0.21 0.97
CA SER A 407 -27.75 -0.65 -0.20
C SER A 407 -27.61 -2.15 0.05
N MET A 408 -28.22 -2.63 1.13
CA MET A 408 -28.35 -4.04 1.48
C MET A 408 -29.84 -4.40 1.69
N PRO A 409 -30.72 -4.25 0.68
CA PRO A 409 -32.14 -4.57 0.80
C PRO A 409 -32.34 -6.06 1.09
N PRO A 410 -32.88 -6.44 2.27
CA PRO A 410 -33.00 -7.85 2.65
C PRO A 410 -34.01 -8.63 1.80
N ASN A 411 -34.92 -7.91 1.13
CA ASN A 411 -36.02 -8.48 0.35
C ASN A 411 -35.89 -8.23 -1.17
N SER A 412 -34.71 -7.81 -1.66
CA SER A 412 -34.49 -7.66 -3.11
C SER A 412 -34.60 -9.02 -3.83
N ARG A 413 -35.05 -8.96 -5.06
CA ARG A 413 -35.27 -10.10 -5.98
C ARG A 413 -34.63 -9.83 -7.33
N GLU A 414 -34.61 -8.57 -7.75
CA GLU A 414 -34.01 -8.13 -9.00
C GLU A 414 -32.86 -7.15 -8.74
N LEU A 415 -31.82 -7.20 -9.57
CA LEU A 415 -30.57 -6.45 -9.40
C LEU A 415 -30.80 -4.93 -9.32
N PHE A 416 -31.71 -4.38 -10.13
CA PHE A 416 -31.99 -2.94 -10.12
C PHE A 416 -32.52 -2.44 -8.77
N GLN A 417 -33.06 -3.33 -7.93
CA GLN A 417 -33.53 -2.98 -6.59
C GLN A 417 -32.38 -2.72 -5.62
N GLU A 418 -31.15 -3.13 -5.97
CA GLU A 418 -29.95 -3.03 -5.13
C GLU A 418 -29.13 -1.76 -5.37
N GLY A 419 -29.46 -1.00 -6.42
CA GLY A 419 -28.86 0.31 -6.70
C GLY A 419 -28.08 0.38 -8.00
N ALA A 420 -27.12 1.29 -8.06
CA ALA A 420 -26.34 1.59 -9.24
C ALA A 420 -25.41 0.44 -9.66
N SER A 421 -25.33 0.17 -10.96
CA SER A 421 -24.57 -0.94 -11.52
C SER A 421 -23.83 -0.53 -12.79
N SER A 422 -22.59 -0.98 -12.94
CA SER A 422 -21.72 -0.69 -14.08
C SER A 422 -20.98 -1.96 -14.53
N MET A 423 -21.11 -2.26 -15.82
CA MET A 423 -20.36 -3.31 -16.52
C MET A 423 -18.91 -2.92 -16.85
N GLY A 424 -18.53 -1.66 -16.63
CA GLY A 424 -17.25 -1.08 -17.04
C GLY A 424 -17.44 0.29 -17.66
N MET A 425 -17.35 1.34 -16.85
CA MET A 425 -17.39 2.75 -17.25
C MET A 425 -15.98 3.35 -17.15
N LYS A 426 -15.53 4.11 -18.16
CA LYS A 426 -14.33 4.96 -18.01
C LYS A 426 -14.66 6.14 -17.08
N ILE A 427 -14.37 6.00 -15.79
CA ILE A 427 -14.57 7.06 -14.79
C ILE A 427 -13.52 8.17 -14.93
N VAL A 428 -12.36 7.84 -15.51
CA VAL A 428 -11.37 8.79 -16.00
C VAL A 428 -11.06 8.43 -17.45
N ASP A 429 -11.17 9.39 -18.37
CA ASP A 429 -10.76 9.28 -19.78
C ASP A 429 -9.52 10.15 -19.96
N ARG A 430 -8.36 9.54 -20.22
CA ARG A 430 -7.07 10.21 -20.47
C ARG A 430 -6.75 11.31 -19.45
N GLY A 431 -6.92 11.01 -18.16
CA GLY A 431 -6.67 11.92 -17.04
C GLY A 431 -7.80 12.92 -16.72
N GLU A 432 -8.94 12.86 -17.42
CA GLU A 432 -10.12 13.70 -17.15
C GLU A 432 -11.23 12.91 -16.45
N PHE A 433 -11.59 13.32 -15.23
CA PHE A 433 -12.62 12.67 -14.43
C PHE A 433 -14.04 12.97 -14.94
N GLN A 434 -14.81 11.92 -15.20
CA GLN A 434 -16.12 11.97 -15.85
C GLN A 434 -17.27 12.21 -14.84
N GLU A 435 -17.25 13.37 -14.16
CA GLU A 435 -18.16 13.66 -13.03
C GLU A 435 -19.65 13.55 -13.41
N GLU A 436 -20.07 14.05 -14.57
CA GLU A 436 -21.47 13.97 -15.01
C GLU A 436 -21.91 12.54 -15.33
N ALA A 437 -21.03 11.71 -15.89
CA ALA A 437 -21.34 10.30 -16.16
C ALA A 437 -21.50 9.51 -14.85
N VAL A 438 -20.63 9.78 -13.86
CA VAL A 438 -20.74 9.22 -12.52
C VAL A 438 -22.03 9.68 -11.83
N ARG A 439 -22.37 10.98 -11.97
CA ARG A 439 -23.62 11.54 -11.44
C ARG A 439 -24.85 10.84 -12.03
N HIS A 440 -24.90 10.66 -13.34
CA HIS A 440 -25.99 9.97 -14.02
C HIS A 440 -26.13 8.52 -13.53
N MET A 441 -25.02 7.76 -13.47
CA MET A 441 -25.02 6.36 -13.03
C MET A 441 -25.45 6.20 -11.57
N LEU A 442 -25.02 7.09 -10.67
CA LEU A 442 -25.33 6.96 -9.25
C LEU A 442 -26.70 7.54 -8.87
N LEU A 443 -27.19 8.56 -9.58
CA LEU A 443 -28.41 9.29 -9.21
C LEU A 443 -29.60 8.99 -10.10
N GLU A 444 -29.40 8.98 -11.42
CA GLU A 444 -30.49 8.96 -12.39
C GLU A 444 -30.86 7.53 -12.79
N GLU A 445 -29.88 6.68 -13.12
CA GLU A 445 -30.14 5.30 -13.54
C GLU A 445 -30.91 4.46 -12.50
N PRO A 446 -30.55 4.46 -11.19
CA PRO A 446 -31.28 3.65 -10.21
C PRO A 446 -32.66 4.23 -9.93
N ALA A 447 -32.84 5.56 -10.04
CA ALA A 447 -34.11 6.24 -9.76
C ALA A 447 -35.15 6.06 -10.88
N GLN A 448 -34.79 5.52 -12.04
CA GLN A 448 -35.73 5.23 -13.13
C GLN A 448 -36.69 4.09 -12.81
N TYR A 449 -36.35 3.24 -11.84
CA TYR A 449 -37.13 2.06 -11.49
C TYR A 449 -38.15 2.36 -10.36
N PRO A 450 -39.31 1.68 -10.36
CA PRO A 450 -40.30 1.84 -9.30
C PRO A 450 -39.71 1.62 -7.91
N GLU A 451 -40.06 2.49 -6.96
CA GLU A 451 -39.64 2.43 -5.55
C GLU A 451 -38.13 2.57 -5.30
N CYS A 452 -37.33 2.70 -6.35
CA CYS A 452 -35.88 2.86 -6.26
C CYS A 452 -35.52 4.34 -6.17
N SER A 453 -34.40 4.61 -5.51
CA SER A 453 -33.76 5.94 -5.48
C SER A 453 -32.33 5.82 -5.97
N GLY A 454 -31.79 6.91 -6.52
CA GLY A 454 -30.33 7.06 -6.63
C GLY A 454 -29.66 7.08 -5.26
N THR A 455 -28.33 7.09 -5.24
CA THR A 455 -27.58 7.16 -3.97
C THR A 455 -28.07 8.31 -3.10
N ARG A 456 -28.29 8.01 -1.82
CA ARG A 456 -28.74 8.96 -0.81
C ARG A 456 -27.57 9.77 -0.24
N ASN A 457 -26.33 9.40 -0.56
CA ASN A 457 -25.12 10.02 -0.03
C ASN A 457 -24.09 10.27 -1.15
N TYR A 458 -24.51 11.01 -2.19
CA TYR A 458 -23.73 11.20 -3.41
C TYR A 458 -22.34 11.80 -3.15
N ARG A 459 -22.26 12.80 -2.26
CA ARG A 459 -21.00 13.48 -1.95
C ARG A 459 -19.96 12.51 -1.39
N ASP A 460 -20.36 11.67 -0.45
CA ASP A 460 -19.43 10.75 0.20
C ASP A 460 -19.00 9.64 -0.77
N VAL A 461 -19.94 9.09 -1.56
CA VAL A 461 -19.63 8.12 -2.63
C VAL A 461 -18.64 8.72 -3.64
N LEU A 462 -18.90 9.95 -4.10
CA LEU A 462 -18.01 10.62 -5.06
C LEU A 462 -16.60 10.86 -4.48
N SER A 463 -16.51 11.23 -3.20
CA SER A 463 -15.24 11.42 -2.51
C SER A 463 -14.46 10.10 -2.39
N ASP A 464 -15.14 9.02 -2.03
CA ASP A 464 -14.54 7.70 -1.90
C ASP A 464 -14.10 7.11 -3.25
N LEU A 465 -14.85 7.35 -4.34
CA LEU A 465 -14.42 6.99 -5.69
C LEU A 465 -13.12 7.73 -6.07
N LYS A 466 -13.02 9.02 -5.75
CA LYS A 466 -11.80 9.82 -5.98
C LYS A 466 -10.63 9.30 -5.12
N ALA A 467 -10.89 8.86 -3.88
CA ALA A 467 -9.91 8.22 -3.00
C ALA A 467 -9.39 6.88 -3.57
N GLN A 468 -10.28 6.05 -4.14
CA GLN A 468 -9.91 4.80 -4.82
C GLN A 468 -9.00 5.06 -6.04
N ILE A 469 -9.30 6.09 -6.84
CA ILE A 469 -8.45 6.49 -7.98
C ILE A 469 -7.06 6.95 -7.48
N ALA A 470 -7.00 7.74 -6.40
CA ALA A 470 -5.73 8.17 -5.79
C ALA A 470 -4.90 7.00 -5.28
N ALA A 471 -5.54 6.02 -4.63
CA ALA A 471 -4.91 4.80 -4.17
C ALA A 471 -4.30 4.01 -5.34
N ASN A 472 -5.03 3.86 -6.45
CA ASN A 472 -4.52 3.23 -7.65
C ASN A 472 -3.34 4.01 -8.25
N HIS A 473 -3.44 5.34 -8.34
CA HIS A 473 -2.35 6.18 -8.83
C HIS A 473 -1.07 6.02 -8.00
N ARG A 474 -1.20 5.88 -6.67
CA ARG A 474 -0.08 5.56 -5.79
C ARG A 474 0.57 4.23 -6.15
N GLY A 475 -0.23 3.20 -6.45
CA GLY A 475 0.24 1.90 -6.91
C GLY A 475 1.02 1.97 -8.22
N ILE A 476 0.49 2.71 -9.20
CA ILE A 476 1.15 2.98 -10.50
C ILE A 476 2.53 3.60 -10.28
N ALA A 477 2.60 4.69 -9.52
CA ALA A 477 3.86 5.41 -9.29
C ALA A 477 4.94 4.52 -8.66
N LEU A 478 4.55 3.68 -7.69
CA LEU A 478 5.46 2.77 -7.00
C LEU A 478 5.91 1.60 -7.89
N LEU A 479 5.01 1.04 -8.70
CA LEU A 479 5.37 0.00 -9.67
C LEU A 479 6.32 0.54 -10.74
N SER A 480 6.06 1.74 -11.26
CA SER A 480 6.96 2.39 -12.23
C SER A 480 8.34 2.65 -11.64
N GLN A 481 8.41 3.07 -10.37
CA GLN A 481 9.68 3.22 -9.66
C GLN A 481 10.40 1.87 -9.50
N LEU A 482 9.66 0.80 -9.19
CA LEU A 482 10.23 -0.54 -9.07
C LEU A 482 10.79 -1.04 -10.40
N CYS A 483 10.09 -0.81 -11.51
CA CYS A 483 10.56 -1.13 -12.85
C CYS A 483 11.79 -0.31 -13.24
N ALA A 484 11.87 0.96 -12.84
CA ALA A 484 13.06 1.77 -13.05
C ALA A 484 14.27 1.29 -12.22
N GLU A 485 14.04 0.69 -11.03
CA GLU A 485 15.08 0.16 -10.15
C GLU A 485 15.61 -1.20 -10.63
N TYR A 486 14.72 -2.12 -11.02
CA TYR A 486 15.05 -3.52 -11.29
C TYR A 486 14.98 -3.93 -12.78
N GLY A 487 14.35 -3.12 -13.63
CA GLY A 487 14.00 -3.47 -15.01
C GLY A 487 12.64 -4.17 -15.10
N LEU A 488 11.89 -3.91 -16.18
CA LEU A 488 10.55 -4.44 -16.40
C LEU A 488 10.53 -5.98 -16.45
N GLU A 489 11.43 -6.58 -17.22
CA GLU A 489 11.52 -8.04 -17.39
C GLU A 489 11.74 -8.75 -16.04
N VAL A 490 12.65 -8.24 -15.22
CA VAL A 490 12.91 -8.78 -13.87
C VAL A 490 11.66 -8.68 -13.01
N VAL A 491 10.97 -7.53 -13.00
CA VAL A 491 9.75 -7.36 -12.22
C VAL A 491 8.67 -8.35 -12.66
N GLN A 492 8.43 -8.50 -13.96
CA GLN A 492 7.45 -9.45 -14.51
C GLN A 492 7.77 -10.90 -14.17
N GLU A 493 9.03 -11.33 -14.35
CA GLU A 493 9.46 -12.69 -14.02
C GLU A 493 9.30 -13.00 -12.53
N TYR A 494 9.63 -12.07 -11.64
CA TYR A 494 9.43 -12.29 -10.21
C TYR A 494 7.95 -12.27 -9.80
N MET A 495 7.08 -11.53 -10.48
CA MET A 495 5.63 -11.68 -10.27
C MET A 495 5.18 -13.11 -10.62
N ALA A 496 5.66 -13.66 -11.74
CA ALA A 496 5.37 -15.04 -12.15
C ALA A 496 5.94 -16.07 -11.16
N HIS A 497 7.19 -15.90 -10.70
CA HIS A 497 7.80 -16.79 -9.69
C HIS A 497 7.01 -16.82 -8.38
N ILE A 498 6.47 -15.68 -7.94
CA ILE A 498 5.62 -15.59 -6.74
C ILE A 498 4.31 -16.37 -6.92
N GLN A 499 3.68 -16.28 -8.09
CA GLN A 499 2.48 -17.05 -8.41
C GLN A 499 2.79 -18.54 -8.52
N HIS A 500 3.85 -18.94 -9.21
CA HIS A 500 4.27 -20.35 -9.31
C HIS A 500 4.60 -20.95 -7.93
N THR A 501 5.17 -20.17 -7.02
CA THR A 501 5.44 -20.62 -5.64
C THR A 501 4.14 -20.94 -4.90
N ALA A 502 3.10 -20.11 -5.05
CA ALA A 502 1.79 -20.37 -4.47
C ALA A 502 1.10 -21.59 -5.10
N GLU A 503 1.19 -21.75 -6.42
CA GLU A 503 0.70 -22.94 -7.12
C GLU A 503 1.36 -24.22 -6.59
N ALA A 504 2.69 -24.23 -6.47
CA ALA A 504 3.43 -25.39 -5.96
C ALA A 504 2.98 -25.80 -4.54
N ALA A 505 2.70 -24.82 -3.68
CA ALA A 505 2.23 -25.07 -2.33
C ALA A 505 0.80 -25.64 -2.29
N VAL A 506 -0.10 -25.15 -3.15
CA VAL A 506 -1.46 -25.72 -3.27
C VAL A 506 -1.41 -27.12 -3.86
N ARG A 507 -0.57 -27.38 -4.87
CA ARG A 507 -0.36 -28.73 -5.41
C ARG A 507 0.14 -29.69 -4.35
N LEU A 508 1.04 -29.24 -3.47
CA LEU A 508 1.52 -30.05 -2.34
C LEU A 508 0.39 -30.38 -1.37
N LEU A 509 -0.40 -29.39 -0.95
CA LEU A 509 -1.58 -29.58 -0.10
C LEU A 509 -2.55 -30.60 -0.70
N LEU A 510 -2.84 -30.49 -2.01
CA LEU A 510 -3.76 -31.39 -2.71
C LEU A 510 -3.19 -32.82 -2.77
N LYS A 511 -1.89 -32.98 -3.06
CA LYS A 511 -1.22 -34.29 -3.01
C LYS A 511 -1.29 -34.92 -1.63
N GLU A 512 -1.01 -34.17 -0.57
CA GLU A 512 -1.13 -34.64 0.81
C GLU A 512 -2.57 -35.05 1.16
N THR A 513 -3.55 -34.30 0.67
CA THR A 513 -4.97 -34.62 0.83
C THR A 513 -5.32 -35.93 0.11
N ARG A 514 -4.87 -36.13 -1.13
CA ARG A 514 -5.04 -37.39 -1.88
C ARG A 514 -4.39 -38.59 -1.19
N VAL A 515 -3.24 -38.41 -0.54
CA VAL A 515 -2.61 -39.49 0.25
C VAL A 515 -3.51 -39.93 1.42
N LYS A 516 -4.24 -38.99 2.05
CA LYS A 516 -5.21 -39.29 3.12
C LYS A 516 -6.52 -39.88 2.59
N HIS A 517 -6.88 -39.58 1.34
CA HIS A 517 -8.09 -40.04 0.65
C HIS A 517 -7.72 -40.75 -0.65
N PRO A 518 -7.43 -42.07 -0.63
CA PRO A 518 -6.81 -42.77 -1.76
C PRO A 518 -7.57 -42.73 -3.10
N THR A 519 -8.87 -42.48 -3.08
CA THR A 519 -9.67 -42.27 -4.30
C THR A 519 -9.38 -40.92 -4.96
N GLY A 520 -8.82 -39.96 -4.22
CA GLY A 520 -8.70 -38.54 -4.60
C GLY A 520 -10.04 -37.80 -4.65
N GLN A 521 -11.14 -38.48 -4.31
CA GLN A 521 -12.50 -37.96 -4.44
C GLN A 521 -13.04 -37.56 -3.08
N LEU A 522 -13.51 -36.31 -2.99
CA LEU A 522 -14.18 -35.75 -1.83
C LEU A 522 -15.57 -35.26 -2.24
N SER A 523 -16.50 -35.24 -1.29
CA SER A 523 -17.83 -34.68 -1.52
C SER A 523 -18.39 -34.09 -0.24
N GLY A 524 -18.99 -32.92 -0.35
CA GLY A 524 -19.72 -32.26 0.73
C GLY A 524 -20.91 -31.48 0.19
N HIS A 525 -21.87 -31.22 1.05
CA HIS A 525 -23.00 -30.35 0.75
C HIS A 525 -23.52 -29.73 2.03
N ASP A 526 -24.19 -28.59 1.88
CA ASP A 526 -24.93 -27.95 2.95
C ASP A 526 -26.11 -27.18 2.36
N PHE A 527 -26.97 -26.63 3.22
CA PHE A 527 -28.18 -25.94 2.85
C PHE A 527 -28.18 -24.50 3.36
N MET A 528 -28.76 -23.61 2.57
CA MET A 528 -29.18 -22.28 2.98
C MET A 528 -30.46 -22.37 3.82
N ASP A 529 -30.82 -21.32 4.55
CA ASP A 529 -32.01 -21.30 5.43
C ASP A 529 -33.35 -21.50 4.70
N ASP A 530 -33.40 -21.17 3.40
CA ASP A 530 -34.55 -21.40 2.52
C ASP A 530 -34.64 -22.85 1.99
N GLY A 531 -33.66 -23.70 2.34
CA GLY A 531 -33.54 -25.08 1.87
C GLY A 531 -32.77 -25.25 0.56
N SER A 532 -32.24 -24.17 -0.03
CA SER A 532 -31.41 -24.25 -1.24
C SER A 532 -30.09 -24.95 -0.95
N LYS A 533 -29.67 -25.86 -1.83
CA LYS A 533 -28.51 -26.74 -1.61
C LYS A 533 -27.26 -26.21 -2.31
N ILE A 534 -26.12 -26.18 -1.60
CA ILE A 534 -24.78 -26.09 -2.18
C ILE A 534 -24.18 -27.49 -2.21
N SER A 535 -23.71 -27.94 -3.37
CA SER A 535 -23.08 -29.26 -3.54
C SER A 535 -21.66 -29.06 -4.06
N LEU A 536 -20.69 -29.78 -3.51
CA LEU A 536 -19.31 -29.77 -3.97
C LEU A 536 -18.78 -31.20 -4.10
N HIS A 537 -18.25 -31.52 -5.27
CA HIS A 537 -17.43 -32.69 -5.52
C HIS A 537 -16.01 -32.24 -5.89
N VAL A 538 -15.00 -32.83 -5.26
CA VAL A 538 -13.59 -32.55 -5.56
C VAL A 538 -12.92 -33.80 -6.06
N ASP A 539 -12.28 -33.73 -7.23
CA ASP A 539 -11.43 -34.80 -7.79
C ASP A 539 -9.99 -34.31 -7.89
N ILE A 540 -9.10 -34.90 -7.09
CA ILE A 540 -7.69 -34.51 -6.97
C ILE A 540 -6.82 -35.49 -7.75
N SER A 541 -6.06 -34.99 -8.73
CA SER A 541 -5.12 -35.76 -9.55
C SER A 541 -3.79 -36.05 -8.83
N GLU A 542 -3.02 -37.00 -9.36
CA GLU A 542 -1.68 -37.36 -8.82
C GLU A 542 -0.65 -36.23 -8.93
N ASP A 543 -0.77 -35.38 -9.95
CA ASP A 543 0.11 -34.22 -10.17
C ASP A 543 -0.23 -33.02 -9.24
N GLY A 544 -1.27 -33.16 -8.41
CA GLY A 544 -1.77 -32.11 -7.52
C GLY A 544 -2.68 -31.09 -8.20
N SER A 545 -3.13 -31.33 -9.43
CA SER A 545 -4.27 -30.60 -10.00
C SER A 545 -5.58 -31.10 -9.39
N ALA A 546 -6.62 -30.27 -9.37
CA ALA A 546 -7.93 -30.69 -8.87
C ALA A 546 -9.10 -30.09 -9.66
N LEU A 547 -10.20 -30.83 -9.76
CA LEU A 547 -11.50 -30.35 -10.21
C LEU A 547 -12.36 -30.06 -8.99
N PHE A 548 -12.93 -28.85 -8.92
CA PHE A 548 -13.96 -28.46 -7.97
C PHE A 548 -15.27 -28.32 -8.75
N ASP A 549 -16.16 -29.30 -8.61
CA ASP A 549 -17.42 -29.38 -9.34
C ASP A 549 -18.60 -29.10 -8.42
N PHE A 550 -19.31 -28.01 -8.68
CA PHE A 550 -20.49 -27.59 -7.95
C PHE A 550 -21.81 -28.12 -8.55
N THR A 551 -21.76 -29.06 -9.50
CA THR A 551 -22.94 -29.70 -10.07
C THR A 551 -23.82 -30.32 -8.97
N GLY A 552 -25.14 -30.11 -9.07
CA GLY A 552 -26.11 -30.49 -8.04
C GLY A 552 -26.43 -29.38 -7.02
N THR A 553 -25.83 -28.21 -7.17
CA THR A 553 -26.25 -26.96 -6.50
C THR A 553 -27.62 -26.51 -7.04
N SER A 554 -28.47 -25.95 -6.16
CA SER A 554 -29.82 -25.49 -6.51
C SER A 554 -29.82 -24.44 -7.65
N PRO A 555 -30.93 -24.33 -8.41
CA PRO A 555 -31.14 -23.24 -9.37
C PRO A 555 -31.08 -21.85 -8.72
N GLU A 556 -31.04 -20.82 -9.55
CA GLU A 556 -31.22 -19.41 -9.15
C GLU A 556 -32.42 -19.23 -8.20
N ILE A 557 -32.22 -18.40 -7.18
CA ILE A 557 -33.21 -18.12 -6.15
C ILE A 557 -33.91 -16.80 -6.48
N TYR A 558 -35.24 -16.77 -6.34
CA TYR A 558 -36.02 -15.54 -6.43
C TYR A 558 -35.91 -14.72 -5.12
N GLY A 559 -34.73 -14.17 -4.91
CA GLY A 559 -34.28 -13.45 -3.71
C GLY A 559 -32.87 -12.92 -3.92
N ASN A 560 -32.21 -12.50 -2.84
CA ASN A 560 -30.91 -11.82 -2.92
C ASN A 560 -29.71 -12.69 -2.52
N THR A 561 -29.93 -13.96 -2.18
CA THR A 561 -28.87 -14.89 -1.77
C THR A 561 -28.11 -15.49 -2.96
N ASN A 562 -28.33 -15.00 -4.18
CA ASN A 562 -27.55 -15.41 -5.34
C ASN A 562 -26.12 -14.86 -5.26
N ALA A 563 -25.12 -15.71 -5.40
CA ALA A 563 -23.70 -15.35 -5.42
C ALA A 563 -23.17 -15.41 -6.86
N PRO A 564 -22.53 -14.34 -7.36
CA PRO A 564 -21.87 -14.37 -8.66
C PRO A 564 -20.73 -15.40 -8.69
N PRO A 565 -20.35 -15.95 -9.87
CA PRO A 565 -19.26 -16.92 -9.98
C PRO A 565 -17.94 -16.45 -9.34
N SER A 566 -17.68 -15.14 -9.39
CA SER A 566 -16.52 -14.47 -8.79
C SER A 566 -16.42 -14.68 -7.27
N VAL A 567 -17.55 -14.79 -6.57
CA VAL A 567 -17.64 -15.11 -5.13
C VAL A 567 -17.21 -16.54 -4.87
N THR A 568 -17.67 -17.50 -5.69
CA THR A 568 -17.27 -18.92 -5.59
C THR A 568 -15.76 -19.10 -5.75
N HIS A 569 -15.16 -18.45 -6.74
CA HIS A 569 -13.69 -18.44 -6.90
C HIS A 569 -12.97 -17.83 -5.68
N SER A 570 -13.55 -16.79 -5.08
CA SER A 570 -13.00 -16.13 -3.90
C SER A 570 -13.08 -17.01 -2.64
N ALA A 571 -14.15 -17.80 -2.50
CA ALA A 571 -14.26 -18.79 -1.43
C ALA A 571 -13.20 -19.90 -1.58
N ILE A 572 -13.03 -20.43 -2.80
CA ILE A 572 -12.04 -21.49 -3.08
C ILE A 572 -10.61 -21.02 -2.77
N ILE A 573 -10.21 -19.86 -3.29
CA ILE A 573 -8.85 -19.34 -3.07
C ILE A 573 -8.58 -19.08 -1.58
N TYR A 574 -9.57 -18.55 -0.85
CA TYR A 574 -9.49 -18.32 0.58
C TYR A 574 -9.31 -19.64 1.35
N CYS A 575 -10.19 -20.63 1.11
CA CYS A 575 -10.12 -21.92 1.79
C CYS A 575 -8.80 -22.65 1.52
N LEU A 576 -8.36 -22.68 0.25
CA LEU A 576 -7.07 -23.27 -0.10
C LEU A 576 -5.92 -22.57 0.61
N ARG A 577 -5.90 -21.24 0.63
CA ARG A 577 -4.86 -20.48 1.31
C ARG A 577 -4.84 -20.75 2.81
N CYS A 578 -6.01 -20.84 3.46
CA CYS A 578 -6.14 -21.17 4.89
C CYS A 578 -5.61 -22.56 5.24
N MET A 579 -5.72 -23.52 4.31
CA MET A 579 -5.22 -24.89 4.51
C MET A 579 -3.72 -25.03 4.24
N VAL A 580 -3.11 -24.12 3.47
CA VAL A 580 -1.67 -24.14 3.20
C VAL A 580 -0.87 -23.68 4.43
N GLN A 581 -0.07 -24.59 5.01
CA GLN A 581 0.75 -24.36 6.21
C GLN A 581 2.10 -23.67 5.92
N SER A 582 2.09 -22.64 5.08
CA SER A 582 3.26 -21.81 4.81
C SER A 582 2.89 -20.34 4.71
N ASP A 583 3.88 -19.47 4.90
CA ASP A 583 3.70 -18.03 4.82
C ASP A 583 3.80 -17.58 3.34
N LEU A 584 2.67 -17.69 2.64
CA LEU A 584 2.52 -17.30 1.24
C LEU A 584 1.51 -16.16 1.10
N PRO A 585 1.74 -15.21 0.18
CA PRO A 585 0.71 -14.24 -0.17
C PRO A 585 -0.48 -14.94 -0.85
N LEU A 586 -1.70 -14.45 -0.61
CA LEU A 586 -2.88 -14.91 -1.35
C LEU A 586 -2.83 -14.30 -2.76
N ASN A 587 -2.59 -15.12 -3.78
CA ASN A 587 -2.45 -14.70 -5.17
C ASN A 587 -3.04 -15.73 -6.14
N GLN A 588 -3.06 -15.41 -7.45
CA GLN A 588 -3.68 -16.27 -8.47
C GLN A 588 -3.11 -17.69 -8.54
N GLY A 589 -1.84 -17.89 -8.14
CA GLY A 589 -1.21 -19.20 -8.09
C GLY A 589 -1.96 -20.20 -7.23
N CYS A 590 -2.66 -19.74 -6.18
CA CYS A 590 -3.50 -20.60 -5.35
C CYS A 590 -4.66 -21.26 -6.12
N LEU A 591 -5.13 -20.66 -7.22
CA LEU A 591 -6.19 -21.19 -8.08
C LEU A 591 -5.65 -21.85 -9.35
N ALA A 592 -4.39 -21.61 -9.72
CA ALA A 592 -3.79 -22.14 -10.95
C ALA A 592 -3.94 -23.68 -11.12
N PRO A 593 -3.79 -24.53 -10.07
CA PRO A 593 -3.95 -25.97 -10.22
C PRO A 593 -5.42 -26.44 -10.14
N VAL A 594 -6.39 -25.52 -10.02
CA VAL A 594 -7.80 -25.84 -9.76
C VAL A 594 -8.68 -25.46 -10.94
N ARG A 595 -9.37 -26.46 -11.50
CA ARG A 595 -10.46 -26.25 -12.45
C ARG A 595 -11.78 -26.16 -11.68
N VAL A 596 -12.56 -25.11 -11.89
CA VAL A 596 -13.85 -24.91 -11.23
C VAL A 596 -14.98 -25.11 -12.24
N VAL A 597 -15.99 -25.90 -11.87
CA VAL A 597 -17.24 -26.07 -12.63
C VAL A 597 -18.38 -25.56 -11.76
N ILE A 598 -19.08 -24.55 -12.25
CA ILE A 598 -20.27 -23.99 -11.59
C ILE A 598 -21.45 -24.22 -12.55
N PRO A 599 -22.54 -24.87 -12.12
CA PRO A 599 -23.69 -25.08 -12.98
C PRO A 599 -24.33 -23.75 -13.39
N GLU A 600 -24.55 -23.55 -14.70
CA GLU A 600 -25.25 -22.38 -15.22
C GLU A 600 -26.67 -22.28 -14.64
N ASN A 601 -27.14 -21.05 -14.43
CA ASN A 601 -28.47 -20.76 -13.85
C ASN A 601 -28.69 -21.34 -12.44
N SER A 602 -27.60 -21.68 -11.73
CA SER A 602 -27.63 -21.91 -10.29
C SER A 602 -27.54 -20.59 -9.53
N PHE A 603 -27.87 -20.58 -8.24
CA PHE A 603 -27.64 -19.40 -7.42
C PHE A 603 -26.15 -19.09 -7.17
N LEU A 604 -25.21 -19.92 -7.66
CA LEU A 604 -23.77 -19.63 -7.72
C LEU A 604 -23.31 -19.10 -9.09
N SER A 605 -24.21 -19.11 -10.08
CA SER A 605 -24.03 -18.53 -11.41
C SER A 605 -25.36 -17.96 -11.91
N PRO A 606 -25.90 -16.94 -11.20
CA PRO A 606 -27.21 -16.39 -11.51
C PRO A 606 -27.20 -15.58 -12.82
N SER A 607 -28.39 -15.30 -13.33
CA SER A 607 -28.67 -14.39 -14.43
C SER A 607 -28.24 -12.94 -14.12
N SER A 608 -28.14 -12.12 -15.17
CA SER A 608 -27.78 -10.69 -15.03
C SER A 608 -28.80 -9.87 -14.24
N THR A 609 -30.03 -10.37 -14.09
CA THR A 609 -31.14 -9.63 -13.49
C THR A 609 -31.39 -10.02 -12.04
N ALA A 610 -30.80 -11.11 -11.55
CA ALA A 610 -31.02 -11.56 -10.17
C ALA A 610 -30.38 -10.62 -9.15
N ALA A 611 -31.07 -10.43 -8.02
CA ALA A 611 -30.51 -9.79 -6.83
C ALA A 611 -29.37 -10.63 -6.25
N VAL A 612 -28.27 -9.99 -5.82
CA VAL A 612 -27.04 -10.67 -5.36
C VAL A 612 -26.52 -10.20 -4.01
N VAL A 613 -27.12 -9.18 -3.41
CA VAL A 613 -26.52 -8.51 -2.24
C VAL A 613 -26.34 -9.45 -1.05
N GLY A 614 -27.29 -10.37 -0.83
CA GLY A 614 -27.20 -11.42 0.18
C GLY A 614 -26.19 -12.52 -0.16
N GLY A 615 -25.88 -12.73 -1.43
CA GLY A 615 -24.91 -13.73 -1.89
C GLY A 615 -23.50 -13.48 -1.37
N ASN A 616 -23.09 -12.21 -1.31
CA ASN A 616 -21.77 -11.82 -0.82
C ASN A 616 -21.63 -12.00 0.71
N VAL A 617 -22.70 -11.82 1.48
CA VAL A 617 -22.65 -11.81 2.96
C VAL A 617 -23.18 -13.09 3.63
N LEU A 618 -23.96 -13.91 2.92
CA LEU A 618 -24.51 -15.17 3.42
C LEU A 618 -23.98 -16.37 2.63
N THR A 619 -24.20 -16.38 1.32
CA THR A 619 -23.84 -17.53 0.47
C THR A 619 -22.33 -17.76 0.41
N SER A 620 -21.53 -16.69 0.44
CA SER A 620 -20.06 -16.79 0.50
C SER A 620 -19.56 -17.50 1.78
N GLN A 621 -20.23 -17.28 2.92
CA GLN A 621 -19.90 -17.93 4.20
C GLN A 621 -20.24 -19.42 4.12
N ARG A 622 -21.45 -19.74 3.62
CA ARG A 622 -21.86 -21.13 3.43
C ARG A 622 -20.99 -21.88 2.43
N LEU A 623 -20.53 -21.21 1.37
CA LEU A 623 -19.55 -21.74 0.42
C LEU A 623 -18.24 -22.13 1.13
N CYS A 624 -17.71 -21.24 1.98
CA CYS A 624 -16.51 -21.53 2.77
C CYS A 624 -16.72 -22.74 3.68
N ASP A 625 -17.87 -22.83 4.35
CA ASP A 625 -18.23 -23.95 5.21
C ASP A 625 -18.27 -25.27 4.44
N VAL A 626 -18.93 -25.30 3.28
CA VAL A 626 -19.00 -26.50 2.42
C VAL A 626 -17.61 -26.92 1.94
N ILE A 627 -16.78 -25.97 1.49
CA ILE A 627 -15.43 -26.27 1.01
C ILE A 627 -14.59 -26.84 2.17
N LEU A 628 -14.52 -26.16 3.31
CA LEU A 628 -13.74 -26.58 4.47
C LEU A 628 -14.22 -27.94 5.01
N ALA A 629 -15.53 -28.16 5.13
CA ALA A 629 -16.10 -29.43 5.55
C ALA A 629 -15.77 -30.56 4.56
N THR A 630 -15.78 -30.29 3.25
CA THR A 630 -15.41 -31.27 2.22
C THR A 630 -13.97 -31.74 2.35
N PHE A 631 -13.06 -30.87 2.79
CA PHE A 631 -11.65 -31.20 3.08
C PHE A 631 -11.43 -31.76 4.49
N GLY A 632 -12.48 -31.91 5.31
CA GLY A 632 -12.38 -32.42 6.67
C GLY A 632 -11.64 -31.49 7.62
N VAL A 633 -11.61 -30.19 7.32
CA VAL A 633 -11.04 -29.15 8.20
C VAL A 633 -12.15 -28.42 8.96
N ALA A 634 -11.79 -27.66 9.99
CA ALA A 634 -12.76 -26.93 10.80
C ALA A 634 -13.59 -25.97 9.93
N ALA A 635 -14.91 -26.05 10.07
CA ALA A 635 -15.91 -25.35 9.26
C ALA A 635 -17.13 -25.01 10.13
N ALA A 636 -18.10 -24.27 9.58
CA ALA A 636 -19.39 -23.96 10.20
C ALA A 636 -19.28 -23.23 11.54
N SER A 637 -18.46 -22.17 11.59
CA SER A 637 -18.32 -21.33 12.79
C SER A 637 -19.55 -20.43 12.97
N GLN A 638 -19.65 -19.33 12.21
CA GLN A 638 -20.80 -18.42 12.26
C GLN A 638 -21.78 -18.66 11.10
N GLY A 639 -21.26 -18.96 9.89
CA GLY A 639 -22.07 -19.30 8.71
C GLY A 639 -22.95 -18.18 8.15
N CYS A 640 -22.87 -16.95 8.69
CA CYS A 640 -23.57 -15.76 8.24
C CYS A 640 -22.88 -14.47 8.73
N MET A 641 -23.20 -13.33 8.12
CA MET A 641 -22.79 -12.00 8.60
C MET A 641 -24.02 -11.26 9.16
N ASN A 642 -23.92 -10.68 10.36
CA ASN A 642 -25.01 -9.90 10.94
C ASN A 642 -25.02 -8.48 10.37
N ASN A 643 -25.95 -8.20 9.46
CA ASN A 643 -26.05 -6.90 8.78
C ASN A 643 -27.04 -5.98 9.53
N LEU A 644 -26.62 -4.77 9.88
CA LEU A 644 -27.47 -3.70 10.42
C LEU A 644 -27.57 -2.56 9.39
N THR A 645 -28.78 -2.29 8.92
CA THR A 645 -29.07 -1.22 7.96
C THR A 645 -30.21 -0.34 8.45
N PHE A 646 -30.06 0.98 8.31
CA PHE A 646 -31.13 1.95 8.58
C PHE A 646 -30.80 3.27 7.89
N GLY A 647 -31.81 4.13 7.71
CA GLY A 647 -31.61 5.42 7.07
C GLY A 647 -32.92 6.11 6.73
N ILE A 648 -32.80 7.25 6.05
CA ILE A 648 -33.93 8.06 5.58
C ILE A 648 -33.82 8.17 4.05
N PRO A 649 -34.93 7.96 3.29
CA PRO A 649 -34.90 8.09 1.84
C PRO A 649 -34.60 9.54 1.41
N ALA A 650 -34.06 9.70 0.20
CA ALA A 650 -34.04 11.02 -0.44
C ALA A 650 -35.48 11.44 -0.78
N ILE A 651 -35.78 12.73 -0.66
CA ILE A 651 -37.11 13.29 -0.93
C ILE A 651 -37.00 14.29 -2.07
N GLU A 652 -37.92 14.23 -3.03
CA GLU A 652 -38.09 15.25 -4.05
C GLU A 652 -39.34 16.08 -3.75
N GLU A 653 -39.16 17.37 -3.44
CA GLU A 653 -40.26 18.29 -3.17
C GLU A 653 -40.02 19.62 -3.89
N GLY A 654 -41.00 20.07 -4.67
CA GLY A 654 -40.90 21.34 -5.40
C GLY A 654 -39.78 21.42 -6.44
N GLY A 655 -39.33 20.29 -6.99
CA GLY A 655 -38.21 20.22 -7.94
C GLY A 655 -36.83 20.30 -7.30
N MET A 656 -36.75 20.30 -5.97
CA MET A 656 -35.50 20.18 -5.21
C MET A 656 -35.37 18.77 -4.63
N ARG A 657 -34.18 18.18 -4.79
CA ARG A 657 -33.83 16.90 -4.16
C ARG A 657 -33.15 17.16 -2.82
N TYR A 658 -33.76 16.66 -1.75
CA TYR A 658 -33.19 16.63 -0.41
C TYR A 658 -32.51 15.29 -0.20
N GLU A 659 -31.20 15.32 0.03
CA GLU A 659 -30.42 14.10 0.28
C GLU A 659 -30.93 13.42 1.56
N GLY A 660 -31.07 12.10 1.47
CA GLY A 660 -31.31 11.24 2.62
C GLY A 660 -29.99 10.84 3.27
N TRP A 661 -29.99 9.70 3.95
CA TRP A 661 -28.75 9.01 4.31
C TRP A 661 -29.04 7.53 4.51
N GLY A 662 -28.03 6.70 4.26
CA GLY A 662 -28.05 5.27 4.55
C GLY A 662 -26.87 4.93 5.45
N TYR A 663 -27.12 4.06 6.43
CA TYR A 663 -26.09 3.46 7.27
C TYR A 663 -26.10 1.95 7.06
N TYR A 664 -24.90 1.38 6.99
CA TYR A 664 -24.69 -0.06 6.93
C TYR A 664 -23.48 -0.47 7.77
N GLU A 665 -23.67 -1.44 8.64
CA GLU A 665 -22.61 -2.05 9.43
C GLU A 665 -22.80 -3.57 9.58
N THR A 666 -21.68 -4.27 9.72
CA THR A 666 -21.64 -5.69 10.10
C THR A 666 -21.29 -5.82 11.58
N ILE A 667 -22.10 -6.53 12.37
CA ILE A 667 -21.90 -6.69 13.81
C ILE A 667 -21.29 -8.08 14.10
N ALA A 668 -20.20 -8.11 14.85
CA ALA A 668 -19.50 -9.33 15.27
C ALA A 668 -20.27 -10.10 16.35
#